data_AF-A0A149V7D7-F1
#
_entry.id   AF-A0A149V7D7-F1
#
_cell.length_a   1.000
_cell.length_b   1.000
_cell.length_c   1.000
_cell.angle_alpha   90.00
_cell.angle_beta   90.00
_cell.angle_gamma   90.00
#
_symmetry.space_group_name_H-M   'P 1'
#
loop_
_entity.id
_entity.type
_entity.pdbx_description
1 polymer ?
#
loop_
_entity_poly.entity_id
_entity_poly.type
_entity_poly.pdbx_seq_one_letter_code
_entity_poly.pdbx_strand_id
1 'polypeptide(L)'
;MTSSSSSGVHLVSSDVSIGNGAVWTDTELGDGGELFVEEGGLTINTLVDKGDLTVDVGGVASGVTVTGNWNENGYFEVDGGTITDLTVENQGWGIVNSGSINDVLVTSSGYIEIAALADTVTVSNGGGIEVDSTGVVRNLTVGPGGTFGIRPGEGGVIESVTVASGGTINAADISSAGGVTIQNGGSIDFSGMAFQSDGSATLEGDPVLTLTEGSVSSSVSLNGDYDGEHFVLSDDGAGGTVATLEPDDGTPCFCRGTLIETERGEIAVEDLAIGDRVRTASGALRPIRWIGHRSYSGPFVRGNRNALPVVIRAGALGDGLPRRDLSVSPLHAMALEGVLIPAICLINEVSILQAEQIDEVTYFHVELETHDILLAEGAPSESFVDDDSRNMFHNAAEFRRLYPDAAPLPAIYCAPRIEEGPILEAIRTRLNAEAGIIPVRMSAGIVEGYLDEVTRTVIRGWAKTPQSENPLRLSIFDNGIAIGEVVADCPRPDVGADCGFCFVVPGGLTPHMRHVIEIAQADDPGTSRNFLGHTPWILDQQTTSHHTIARATVLASSTTMRGYIDNVSRDRVCGWIYDPAKPGESVAIQVAVNGTIVERSIANGRRPDVADAGAGPERCGFDLFFIPPLSPLTHQIIEIRNESTGAILGQPVVLEAANQFDSDLEGAVHRATGSVQDAKGYDRALSFLAAQMERLKQSHADHQSGRRQNDVQRERSRRGLALPANRAPRALVIDSRTPDACRDAGSCAILSHMAALQALSYEISFVAADEMGSASTPQMEHIEICASPFYSSVEDLLRRQAQSFDLVYLHRQSIATRYLPLVRQYQSKARVIYAVADLHHMRLARQAAVEERPELMAKARQLRDAEYAAARQADVVLTHSTVEAAILRRDVPGVEVHIVPWEVAVKKRTPAFDARQGVLFLGNFSHAPNSDAASWLTEEIMPLVWRQRPDIHCVIAGADMPEQIRQLAAPSIEVIGHVPDCGALFDKVRLSIAPLRFGAGVKGKILDSLGAGVPCVMTPIAAEGMELPRDFIDATGETAEALAALIVNLHDDSTTHARLVRAGRRFIRERHDHARIIDALGRIAGDTRVKRQAG
;
A
#
# COMPACT_ATOMS: atom_id res chain seq x y z
N MET A 1 -48.57 8.42 5.71
CA MET A 1 -49.95 8.49 5.12
C MET A 1 -49.87 8.19 3.63
N THR A 2 -50.82 7.48 3.03
CA THR A 2 -50.85 7.26 1.57
C THR A 2 -51.48 8.46 0.84
N SER A 3 -50.81 9.00 -0.18
CA SER A 3 -51.21 10.22 -0.88
C SER A 3 -51.52 10.01 -2.37
N SER A 4 -52.16 10.99 -3.00
CA SER A 4 -52.41 11.05 -4.46
C SER A 4 -51.37 11.92 -5.17
N SER A 5 -51.24 11.77 -6.48
CA SER A 5 -50.36 12.60 -7.33
C SER A 5 -50.58 14.10 -7.13
N SER A 6 -49.51 14.87 -7.09
CA SER A 6 -49.50 16.30 -6.80
C SER A 6 -48.27 16.97 -7.45
N SER A 7 -48.32 18.29 -7.65
CA SER A 7 -47.22 19.05 -8.27
C SER A 7 -47.04 20.40 -7.59
N GLY A 8 -45.84 20.64 -7.07
CA GLY A 8 -45.44 21.85 -6.33
C GLY A 8 -44.86 21.51 -4.96
N VAL A 9 -44.21 22.49 -4.32
CA VAL A 9 -43.31 22.24 -3.17
C VAL A 9 -43.96 21.46 -2.02
N HIS A 10 -43.44 20.26 -1.74
CA HIS A 10 -43.91 19.36 -0.69
C HIS A 10 -42.96 19.32 0.52
N LEU A 11 -43.30 20.04 1.59
CA LEU A 11 -42.60 19.92 2.88
C LEU A 11 -43.13 18.71 3.66
N VAL A 12 -42.26 17.72 3.88
CA VAL A 12 -42.55 16.50 4.65
C VAL A 12 -41.90 16.61 6.03
N SER A 13 -42.72 16.45 7.08
CA SER A 13 -42.30 16.51 8.50
C SER A 13 -42.95 15.40 9.35
N SER A 14 -43.31 14.29 8.69
CA SER A 14 -43.92 13.08 9.26
C SER A 14 -44.03 12.01 8.17
N ASP A 15 -44.11 10.73 8.54
CA ASP A 15 -44.11 9.59 7.64
C ASP A 15 -45.18 9.66 6.52
N VAL A 16 -44.75 9.70 5.27
CA VAL A 16 -45.59 9.70 4.05
C VAL A 16 -45.20 8.53 3.14
N SER A 17 -46.20 7.88 2.54
CA SER A 17 -46.01 6.87 1.50
C SER A 17 -46.63 7.34 0.19
N ILE A 18 -45.90 7.19 -0.92
CA ILE A 18 -46.40 7.40 -2.28
C ILE A 18 -46.25 6.10 -3.09
N GLY A 19 -47.29 5.72 -3.83
CA GLY A 19 -47.33 4.46 -4.59
C GLY A 19 -48.54 4.43 -5.54
N ASN A 20 -48.79 3.32 -6.22
CA ASN A 20 -49.97 3.12 -7.07
C ASN A 20 -50.19 4.20 -8.18
N GLY A 21 -49.11 4.72 -8.78
CA GLY A 21 -49.16 5.77 -9.81
C GLY A 21 -49.14 7.20 -9.26
N ALA A 22 -48.92 7.38 -7.95
CA ALA A 22 -48.68 8.69 -7.36
C ALA A 22 -47.38 9.30 -7.90
N VAL A 23 -47.45 10.53 -8.41
CA VAL A 23 -46.28 11.33 -8.84
C VAL A 23 -46.23 12.58 -7.99
N TRP A 24 -45.10 12.84 -7.34
CA TRP A 24 -44.77 14.06 -6.59
C TRP A 24 -43.60 14.79 -7.26
N THR A 25 -43.59 16.13 -7.21
CA THR A 25 -42.48 16.95 -7.71
C THR A 25 -42.11 18.01 -6.68
N ASP A 26 -40.83 18.36 -6.60
CA ASP A 26 -40.30 19.44 -5.75
C ASP A 26 -40.50 19.13 -4.26
N THR A 27 -40.01 17.98 -3.80
CA THR A 27 -40.21 17.50 -2.42
C THR A 27 -39.03 17.90 -1.52
N GLU A 28 -39.31 18.36 -0.30
CA GLU A 28 -38.33 18.71 0.72
C GLU A 28 -38.62 17.91 2.00
N LEU A 29 -37.71 17.00 2.37
CA LEU A 29 -37.81 16.18 3.58
C LEU A 29 -37.02 16.85 4.70
N GLY A 30 -37.74 17.39 5.69
CA GLY A 30 -37.18 18.09 6.86
C GLY A 30 -37.05 17.21 8.10
N ASP A 31 -36.61 17.82 9.22
CA ASP A 31 -36.43 17.16 10.54
C ASP A 31 -37.63 16.26 10.93
N GLY A 32 -37.39 14.94 10.96
CA GLY A 32 -38.38 13.91 11.27
C GLY A 32 -39.40 13.60 10.16
N GLY A 33 -39.12 14.00 8.91
CA GLY A 33 -39.90 13.65 7.73
C GLY A 33 -39.36 12.42 7.02
N GLU A 34 -40.09 11.30 7.08
CA GLU A 34 -39.82 10.09 6.31
C GLU A 34 -40.70 10.03 5.05
N LEU A 35 -40.12 9.74 3.88
CA LEU A 35 -40.84 9.47 2.63
C LEU A 35 -40.54 8.07 2.09
N PHE A 36 -41.58 7.24 2.00
CA PHE A 36 -41.56 5.93 1.37
C PHE A 36 -42.09 6.04 -0.07
N VAL A 37 -41.27 5.65 -1.04
CA VAL A 37 -41.65 5.55 -2.47
C VAL A 37 -41.87 4.07 -2.78
N GLU A 38 -43.13 3.65 -2.66
CA GLU A 38 -43.62 2.28 -2.85
C GLU A 38 -43.90 1.95 -4.33
N GLU A 39 -44.31 0.72 -4.62
CA GLU A 39 -44.57 0.21 -5.98
C GLU A 39 -45.42 1.17 -6.84
N GLY A 40 -44.85 1.61 -7.97
CA GLY A 40 -45.48 2.53 -8.91
C GLY A 40 -45.57 3.98 -8.43
N GLY A 41 -44.91 4.35 -7.32
CA GLY A 41 -44.70 5.73 -6.90
C GLY A 41 -43.52 6.37 -7.65
N LEU A 42 -43.60 7.68 -7.88
CA LEU A 42 -42.54 8.48 -8.48
C LEU A 42 -42.37 9.80 -7.71
N THR A 43 -41.14 10.14 -7.31
CA THR A 43 -40.78 11.49 -6.87
C THR A 43 -39.73 12.11 -7.80
N ILE A 44 -39.85 13.41 -8.07
CA ILE A 44 -38.93 14.17 -8.94
C ILE A 44 -38.46 15.42 -8.19
N ASN A 45 -37.18 15.76 -8.28
CA ASN A 45 -36.58 16.94 -7.62
C ASN A 45 -36.81 16.89 -6.09
N THR A 46 -36.16 15.94 -5.42
CA THR A 46 -36.31 15.70 -3.97
C THR A 46 -35.07 16.13 -3.22
N LEU A 47 -35.20 17.14 -2.36
CA LEU A 47 -34.20 17.53 -1.37
C LEU A 47 -34.45 16.79 -0.06
N VAL A 48 -33.42 16.13 0.45
CA VAL A 48 -33.40 15.47 1.76
C VAL A 48 -32.45 16.27 2.65
N ASP A 49 -33.01 17.08 3.57
CA ASP A 49 -32.29 17.90 4.56
C ASP A 49 -32.92 17.66 5.94
N LYS A 50 -32.39 16.68 6.67
CA LYS A 50 -32.91 16.23 8.00
C LYS A 50 -34.15 15.34 7.96
N GLY A 51 -34.60 14.97 6.77
CA GLY A 51 -35.51 13.84 6.56
C GLY A 51 -34.80 12.57 6.07
N ASP A 52 -35.59 11.53 5.86
CA ASP A 52 -35.15 10.22 5.38
C ASP A 52 -35.99 9.79 4.15
N LEU A 53 -35.35 9.29 3.10
CA LEU A 53 -35.99 8.83 1.85
C LEU A 53 -35.79 7.32 1.66
N THR A 54 -36.85 6.53 1.65
CA THR A 54 -36.81 5.09 1.30
C THR A 54 -37.47 4.85 -0.05
N VAL A 55 -36.76 4.19 -0.97
CA VAL A 55 -37.28 3.81 -2.31
C VAL A 55 -37.39 2.28 -2.38
N ASP A 56 -38.60 1.80 -2.12
CA ASP A 56 -38.96 0.38 -2.06
C ASP A 56 -39.10 -0.26 -3.46
N VAL A 57 -39.27 -1.58 -3.48
CA VAL A 57 -39.50 -2.40 -4.69
C VAL A 57 -40.50 -1.76 -5.65
N GLY A 58 -40.01 -1.36 -6.83
CA GLY A 58 -40.83 -0.78 -7.90
C GLY A 58 -41.20 0.70 -7.73
N GLY A 59 -40.67 1.39 -6.71
CA GLY A 59 -40.68 2.85 -6.61
C GLY A 59 -39.53 3.50 -7.41
N VAL A 60 -39.71 4.76 -7.81
CA VAL A 60 -38.71 5.52 -8.58
C VAL A 60 -38.51 6.92 -8.01
N ALA A 61 -37.26 7.38 -7.94
CA ALA A 61 -36.90 8.76 -7.66
C ALA A 61 -35.97 9.32 -8.76
N SER A 62 -36.08 10.60 -9.09
CA SER A 62 -35.20 11.29 -10.04
C SER A 62 -34.86 12.70 -9.56
N GLY A 63 -33.60 13.11 -9.67
CA GLY A 63 -33.14 14.42 -9.18
C GLY A 63 -33.19 14.47 -7.66
N VAL A 64 -32.44 13.60 -6.99
CA VAL A 64 -32.40 13.53 -5.52
C VAL A 64 -31.14 14.20 -5.02
N THR A 65 -31.27 15.14 -4.08
CA THR A 65 -30.14 15.75 -3.37
C THR A 65 -30.23 15.40 -1.88
N VAL A 66 -29.20 14.78 -1.33
CA VAL A 66 -29.13 14.39 0.09
C VAL A 66 -28.03 15.17 0.79
N THR A 67 -28.39 15.85 1.87
CA THR A 67 -27.52 16.70 2.69
C THR A 67 -27.85 16.51 4.18
N GLY A 68 -26.88 16.70 5.08
CA GLY A 68 -27.12 16.50 6.52
C GLY A 68 -25.95 16.93 7.40
N ASN A 69 -25.80 16.28 8.55
CA ASN A 69 -24.52 16.16 9.24
C ASN A 69 -24.51 14.84 10.02
N TRP A 70 -23.36 14.25 10.37
CA TRP A 70 -23.32 12.91 11.01
C TRP A 70 -24.09 12.78 12.37
N ASN A 71 -24.70 13.86 12.89
CA ASN A 71 -25.51 13.88 14.11
C ASN A 71 -26.96 14.38 13.90
N GLU A 72 -27.33 14.79 12.69
CA GLU A 72 -28.66 15.23 12.27
C GLU A 72 -29.09 14.35 11.08
N ASN A 73 -30.38 14.08 10.91
CA ASN A 73 -30.85 13.18 9.85
C ASN A 73 -30.50 13.73 8.44
N GLY A 74 -30.74 12.95 7.40
CA GLY A 74 -30.24 13.25 6.04
C GLY A 74 -29.82 11.98 5.32
N TYR A 75 -30.76 11.04 5.22
CA TYR A 75 -30.51 9.65 4.84
C TYR A 75 -31.34 9.23 3.61
N PHE A 76 -30.80 8.31 2.80
CA PHE A 76 -31.60 7.57 1.83
C PHE A 76 -31.34 6.06 1.87
N GLU A 77 -32.36 5.27 1.53
CA GLU A 77 -32.32 3.81 1.47
C GLU A 77 -32.99 3.32 0.19
N VAL A 78 -32.36 2.39 -0.53
CA VAL A 78 -32.93 1.76 -1.73
C VAL A 78 -33.12 0.27 -1.50
N ASP A 79 -34.39 -0.13 -1.40
CA ASP A 79 -34.87 -1.47 -1.07
C ASP A 79 -35.63 -2.07 -2.26
N GLY A 80 -34.99 -2.05 -3.42
CA GLY A 80 -35.48 -2.66 -4.67
C GLY A 80 -36.08 -1.67 -5.66
N GLY A 81 -36.06 -0.37 -5.35
CA GLY A 81 -36.45 0.71 -6.26
C GLY A 81 -35.33 1.18 -7.19
N THR A 82 -35.52 2.36 -7.78
CA THR A 82 -34.52 3.02 -8.64
C THR A 82 -34.40 4.50 -8.31
N ILE A 83 -33.15 5.00 -8.23
CA ILE A 83 -32.85 6.44 -8.22
C ILE A 83 -32.04 6.80 -9.48
N THR A 84 -32.35 7.94 -10.10
CA THR A 84 -31.50 8.59 -11.12
C THR A 84 -31.17 10.02 -10.71
N ASP A 85 -30.05 10.56 -11.20
CA ASP A 85 -29.61 11.94 -10.92
C ASP A 85 -29.48 12.18 -9.40
N LEU A 86 -28.65 11.38 -8.74
CA LEU A 86 -28.45 11.38 -7.29
C LEU A 86 -27.22 12.21 -6.91
N THR A 87 -27.41 13.27 -6.13
CA THR A 87 -26.33 14.02 -5.48
C THR A 87 -26.34 13.75 -3.98
N VAL A 88 -25.20 13.36 -3.42
CA VAL A 88 -25.00 13.20 -1.98
C VAL A 88 -23.86 14.10 -1.55
N GLU A 89 -24.18 15.11 -0.75
CA GLU A 89 -23.25 16.17 -0.37
C GLU A 89 -23.34 16.54 1.10
N ASN A 90 -22.37 17.32 1.59
CA ASN A 90 -22.38 17.91 2.93
C ASN A 90 -22.73 16.90 4.03
N GLN A 91 -22.01 15.78 4.10
CA GLN A 91 -22.24 14.69 5.08
C GLN A 91 -23.61 13.98 4.97
N GLY A 92 -24.35 14.16 3.88
CA GLY A 92 -25.48 13.29 3.53
C GLY A 92 -25.02 11.84 3.34
N TRP A 93 -25.92 10.90 3.62
CA TRP A 93 -25.61 9.47 3.71
C TRP A 93 -26.70 8.60 3.07
N GLY A 94 -26.35 7.40 2.59
CA GLY A 94 -27.36 6.39 2.33
C GLY A 94 -26.84 5.02 1.91
N ILE A 95 -27.78 4.08 1.74
CA ILE A 95 -27.49 2.68 1.44
C ILE A 95 -28.34 2.15 0.28
N VAL A 96 -27.72 1.37 -0.60
CA VAL A 96 -28.37 0.66 -1.71
C VAL A 96 -28.37 -0.84 -1.42
N ASN A 97 -29.34 -1.32 -0.63
CA ASN A 97 -29.44 -2.74 -0.27
C ASN A 97 -29.85 -3.62 -1.47
N SER A 98 -30.75 -3.10 -2.32
CA SER A 98 -31.22 -3.78 -3.54
C SER A 98 -31.83 -2.76 -4.53
N GLY A 99 -31.91 -3.11 -5.82
CA GLY A 99 -32.33 -2.16 -6.86
C GLY A 99 -31.13 -1.50 -7.55
N SER A 100 -31.27 -0.22 -7.94
CA SER A 100 -30.21 0.48 -8.68
C SER A 100 -30.20 2.00 -8.46
N ILE A 101 -29.00 2.59 -8.43
CA ILE A 101 -28.78 4.05 -8.55
C ILE A 101 -27.99 4.36 -9.84
N ASN A 102 -28.27 5.50 -10.49
CA ASN A 102 -27.61 5.90 -11.73
C ASN A 102 -27.35 7.41 -11.74
N ASP A 103 -26.29 7.85 -12.44
CA ASP A 103 -25.88 9.25 -12.57
C ASP A 103 -25.69 9.91 -11.19
N VAL A 104 -24.65 9.42 -10.49
CA VAL A 104 -24.41 9.66 -9.07
C VAL A 104 -23.23 10.60 -8.86
N LEU A 105 -23.42 11.67 -8.10
CA LEU A 105 -22.37 12.56 -7.62
C LEU A 105 -22.27 12.49 -6.10
N VAL A 106 -21.11 12.09 -5.58
CA VAL A 106 -20.78 12.16 -4.16
C VAL A 106 -19.70 13.21 -3.95
N THR A 107 -20.01 14.24 -3.17
CA THR A 107 -19.13 15.40 -2.98
C THR A 107 -19.19 15.92 -1.54
N SER A 108 -18.31 16.87 -1.16
CA SER A 108 -18.40 17.62 0.09
C SER A 108 -18.59 16.75 1.36
N SER A 109 -17.85 15.64 1.47
CA SER A 109 -17.97 14.65 2.54
C SER A 109 -19.29 13.86 2.63
N GLY A 110 -20.09 13.80 1.56
CA GLY A 110 -21.17 12.82 1.43
C GLY A 110 -20.65 11.38 1.32
N TYR A 111 -21.50 10.39 1.64
CA TYR A 111 -21.09 8.98 1.69
C TYR A 111 -22.22 8.03 1.20
N ILE A 112 -21.87 6.89 0.57
CA ILE A 112 -22.86 5.87 0.12
C ILE A 112 -22.32 4.44 0.32
N GLU A 113 -23.11 3.55 0.93
CA GLU A 113 -22.92 2.09 0.88
C GLU A 113 -23.69 1.45 -0.28
N ILE A 114 -23.02 0.61 -1.08
CA ILE A 114 -23.56 0.01 -2.30
C ILE A 114 -23.51 -1.51 -2.19
N ALA A 115 -24.66 -2.14 -1.93
CA ALA A 115 -24.84 -3.60 -1.94
C ALA A 115 -25.62 -4.10 -3.17
N ALA A 116 -25.92 -3.23 -4.13
CA ALA A 116 -26.59 -3.55 -5.39
C ALA A 116 -25.96 -2.80 -6.58
N LEU A 117 -26.73 -2.40 -7.59
CA LEU A 117 -26.19 -1.75 -8.78
C LEU A 117 -26.02 -0.22 -8.59
N ALA A 118 -24.84 0.29 -8.93
CA ALA A 118 -24.61 1.70 -9.22
C ALA A 118 -23.94 1.86 -10.60
N ASP A 119 -24.40 2.82 -11.41
CA ASP A 119 -23.81 3.15 -12.72
C ASP A 119 -23.56 4.66 -12.85
N THR A 120 -22.47 5.02 -13.55
CA THR A 120 -21.98 6.41 -13.71
C THR A 120 -21.85 7.14 -12.38
N VAL A 121 -20.79 6.82 -11.63
CA VAL A 121 -20.56 7.36 -10.27
C VAL A 121 -19.35 8.30 -10.28
N THR A 122 -19.48 9.50 -9.73
CA THR A 122 -18.39 10.47 -9.55
C THR A 122 -18.18 10.76 -8.08
N VAL A 123 -16.96 10.58 -7.57
CA VAL A 123 -16.58 10.91 -6.18
C VAL A 123 -15.55 12.04 -6.18
N SER A 124 -15.75 13.08 -5.36
CA SER A 124 -14.89 14.27 -5.31
C SER A 124 -15.00 15.04 -3.99
N ASN A 125 -14.12 16.02 -3.74
CA ASN A 125 -14.19 16.97 -2.62
C ASN A 125 -14.45 16.33 -1.24
N GLY A 126 -13.81 15.19 -0.95
CA GLY A 126 -13.97 14.45 0.30
C GLY A 126 -15.17 13.50 0.35
N GLY A 127 -15.97 13.39 -0.72
CA GLY A 127 -17.06 12.42 -0.84
C GLY A 127 -16.55 11.01 -1.11
N GLY A 128 -17.26 9.99 -0.61
CA GLY A 128 -16.81 8.59 -0.69
C GLY A 128 -17.91 7.56 -0.97
N ILE A 129 -17.52 6.38 -1.44
CA ILE A 129 -18.41 5.22 -1.59
C ILE A 129 -17.77 3.94 -1.03
N GLU A 130 -18.59 2.97 -0.61
CA GLU A 130 -18.14 1.65 -0.18
C GLU A 130 -19.03 0.54 -0.76
N VAL A 131 -18.41 -0.54 -1.26
CA VAL A 131 -19.10 -1.62 -2.00
C VAL A 131 -19.14 -2.93 -1.19
N ASP A 132 -20.34 -3.43 -0.85
CA ASP A 132 -20.60 -4.71 -0.16
C ASP A 132 -20.61 -5.89 -1.17
N SER A 133 -20.66 -7.13 -0.67
CA SER A 133 -20.63 -8.43 -1.35
C SER A 133 -21.48 -8.61 -2.60
N THR A 134 -22.59 -7.89 -2.71
CA THR A 134 -23.50 -7.97 -3.87
C THR A 134 -23.52 -6.68 -4.70
N GLY A 135 -22.69 -5.71 -4.31
CA GLY A 135 -22.53 -4.43 -4.98
C GLY A 135 -21.78 -4.56 -6.31
N VAL A 136 -22.29 -3.84 -7.32
CA VAL A 136 -21.63 -3.68 -8.62
C VAL A 136 -21.64 -2.19 -8.96
N VAL A 137 -20.45 -1.59 -9.06
CA VAL A 137 -20.27 -0.19 -9.48
C VAL A 137 -19.68 -0.17 -10.88
N ARG A 138 -20.30 0.60 -11.78
CA ARG A 138 -19.79 0.86 -13.13
C ARG A 138 -19.38 2.30 -13.30
N ASN A 139 -18.37 2.53 -14.14
CA ASN A 139 -17.98 3.86 -14.61
C ASN A 139 -17.67 4.82 -13.45
N LEU A 140 -16.84 4.36 -12.50
CA LEU A 140 -16.43 5.18 -11.36
C LEU A 140 -15.38 6.20 -11.79
N THR A 141 -15.64 7.48 -11.51
CA THR A 141 -14.70 8.59 -11.71
C THR A 141 -14.26 9.13 -10.34
N VAL A 142 -12.95 9.13 -10.09
CA VAL A 142 -12.33 9.66 -8.87
C VAL A 142 -11.71 11.01 -9.18
N GLY A 143 -12.35 12.08 -8.67
CA GLY A 143 -11.85 13.44 -8.72
C GLY A 143 -11.08 13.84 -7.45
N PRO A 144 -10.66 15.12 -7.35
CA PRO A 144 -9.83 15.60 -6.24
C PRO A 144 -10.41 15.31 -4.86
N GLY A 145 -9.67 14.54 -4.06
CA GLY A 145 -10.07 14.16 -2.70
C GLY A 145 -11.30 13.24 -2.61
N GLY A 146 -11.79 12.67 -3.71
CA GLY A 146 -12.79 11.60 -3.67
C GLY A 146 -12.19 10.29 -3.18
N THR A 147 -12.99 9.44 -2.53
CA THR A 147 -12.55 8.11 -2.04
C THR A 147 -13.50 7.00 -2.47
N PHE A 148 -13.01 5.78 -2.52
CA PHE A 148 -13.85 4.59 -2.69
C PHE A 148 -13.22 3.38 -1.99
N GLY A 149 -13.99 2.33 -1.74
CA GLY A 149 -13.49 1.05 -1.24
C GLY A 149 -14.42 -0.12 -1.53
N ILE A 150 -13.89 -1.34 -1.45
CA ILE A 150 -14.65 -2.59 -1.51
C ILE A 150 -14.48 -3.30 -0.16
N ARG A 151 -15.58 -3.75 0.47
CA ARG A 151 -15.51 -4.39 1.79
C ARG A 151 -14.67 -5.67 1.77
N PRO A 152 -13.60 -5.77 2.59
CA PRO A 152 -12.71 -6.93 2.58
C PRO A 152 -13.45 -8.24 2.84
N GLY A 153 -13.24 -9.22 1.96
CA GLY A 153 -13.85 -10.55 2.08
C GLY A 153 -15.33 -10.63 1.69
N GLU A 154 -15.97 -9.53 1.31
CA GLU A 154 -17.38 -9.53 0.89
C GLU A 154 -17.53 -9.79 -0.62
N GLY A 155 -16.68 -9.25 -1.49
CA GLY A 155 -16.63 -9.62 -2.92
C GLY A 155 -17.48 -8.78 -3.87
N GLY A 156 -17.78 -7.52 -3.49
CA GLY A 156 -18.31 -6.51 -4.41
C GLY A 156 -17.37 -6.24 -5.59
N VAL A 157 -17.91 -5.68 -6.67
CA VAL A 157 -17.20 -5.48 -7.93
C VAL A 157 -17.27 -4.02 -8.36
N ILE A 158 -16.12 -3.44 -8.70
CA ILE A 158 -16.05 -2.18 -9.45
C ILE A 158 -15.57 -2.57 -10.86
N GLU A 159 -16.38 -2.32 -11.90
CA GLU A 159 -16.11 -2.80 -13.27
C GLU A 159 -15.13 -1.91 -14.06
N SER A 160 -15.05 -0.61 -13.72
CA SER A 160 -14.15 0.37 -14.34
C SER A 160 -13.89 1.55 -13.40
N VAL A 161 -12.63 2.00 -13.33
CA VAL A 161 -12.23 3.20 -12.58
C VAL A 161 -11.45 4.16 -13.47
N THR A 162 -11.78 5.44 -13.43
CA THR A 162 -11.04 6.54 -14.04
C THR A 162 -10.57 7.51 -12.95
N VAL A 163 -9.26 7.70 -12.83
CA VAL A 163 -8.67 8.70 -11.93
C VAL A 163 -8.44 9.98 -12.72
N ALA A 164 -9.23 11.02 -12.43
CA ALA A 164 -9.15 12.31 -13.11
C ALA A 164 -8.03 13.19 -12.54
N SER A 165 -7.72 14.31 -13.21
CA SER A 165 -6.71 15.28 -12.76
C SER A 165 -6.94 15.71 -11.31
N GLY A 166 -5.89 15.61 -10.48
CA GLY A 166 -5.92 15.91 -9.05
C GLY A 166 -6.63 14.86 -8.18
N GLY A 167 -7.23 13.82 -8.76
CA GLY A 167 -7.71 12.63 -8.05
C GLY A 167 -6.58 11.66 -7.71
N THR A 168 -6.79 10.84 -6.69
CA THR A 168 -5.80 9.87 -6.19
C THR A 168 -6.44 8.52 -5.91
N ILE A 169 -5.80 7.43 -6.31
CA ILE A 169 -6.16 6.04 -5.96
C ILE A 169 -5.03 5.39 -5.16
N ASN A 170 -5.32 4.52 -4.19
CA ASN A 170 -4.27 3.75 -3.52
C ASN A 170 -3.80 2.59 -4.41
N ALA A 171 -2.49 2.35 -4.48
CA ALA A 171 -1.90 1.23 -5.22
C ALA A 171 -2.46 -0.15 -4.81
N ALA A 172 -2.86 -0.32 -3.55
CA ALA A 172 -3.49 -1.56 -3.08
C ALA A 172 -4.88 -1.80 -3.71
N ASP A 173 -5.68 -0.74 -3.84
CA ASP A 173 -7.07 -0.82 -4.30
C ASP A 173 -7.18 -1.12 -5.80
N ILE A 174 -6.15 -0.79 -6.59
CA ILE A 174 -6.05 -1.11 -8.03
C ILE A 174 -6.26 -2.61 -8.27
N SER A 175 -5.74 -3.47 -7.39
CA SER A 175 -5.88 -4.92 -7.51
C SER A 175 -7.32 -5.45 -7.30
N SER A 176 -8.19 -4.63 -6.71
CA SER A 176 -9.59 -4.96 -6.40
C SER A 176 -10.60 -4.40 -7.40
N ALA A 177 -10.18 -3.43 -8.22
CA ALA A 177 -10.99 -2.83 -9.27
C ALA A 177 -10.75 -3.50 -10.63
N GLY A 178 -11.81 -3.73 -11.39
CA GLY A 178 -11.70 -4.00 -12.81
C GLY A 178 -11.21 -2.74 -13.54
N GLY A 179 -10.04 -2.82 -14.17
CA GLY A 179 -9.55 -1.82 -15.12
C GLY A 179 -9.44 -0.37 -14.61
N VAL A 180 -8.27 0.00 -14.08
CA VAL A 180 -7.98 1.37 -13.63
C VAL A 180 -7.29 2.16 -14.75
N THR A 181 -7.90 3.26 -15.17
CA THR A 181 -7.31 4.23 -16.11
C THR A 181 -6.89 5.50 -15.34
N ILE A 182 -5.67 5.97 -15.53
CA ILE A 182 -5.17 7.24 -14.98
C ILE A 182 -5.19 8.29 -16.10
N GLN A 183 -5.78 9.46 -15.83
CA GLN A 183 -5.71 10.63 -16.73
C GLN A 183 -4.58 11.56 -16.28
N ASN A 184 -4.13 12.46 -17.16
CA ASN A 184 -3.04 13.40 -16.88
C ASN A 184 -3.31 14.21 -15.60
N GLY A 185 -2.31 14.30 -14.72
CA GLY A 185 -2.45 14.90 -13.38
C GLY A 185 -3.22 14.03 -12.36
N GLY A 186 -3.71 12.85 -12.74
CA GLY A 186 -4.19 11.80 -11.85
C GLY A 186 -3.03 11.09 -11.15
N SER A 187 -3.28 10.61 -9.94
CA SER A 187 -2.24 10.12 -9.02
C SER A 187 -2.51 8.71 -8.50
N ILE A 188 -1.45 7.94 -8.29
CA ILE A 188 -1.47 6.68 -7.56
C ILE A 188 -0.64 6.84 -6.29
N ASP A 189 -1.26 6.65 -5.13
CA ASP A 189 -0.58 6.67 -3.83
C ASP A 189 -0.05 5.28 -3.45
N PHE A 190 1.27 5.19 -3.28
CA PHE A 190 1.97 4.04 -2.74
C PHE A 190 2.35 4.32 -1.28
N SER A 191 1.36 4.52 -0.41
CA SER A 191 1.56 4.91 1.01
C SER A 191 2.35 3.89 1.85
N GLY A 192 2.58 2.67 1.35
CA GLY A 192 3.50 1.68 1.92
C GLY A 192 4.98 1.84 1.51
N MET A 193 5.28 2.71 0.55
CA MET A 193 6.63 3.03 0.09
C MET A 193 7.03 4.42 0.60
N ALA A 194 8.12 4.48 1.39
CA ALA A 194 8.60 5.75 1.91
C ALA A 194 9.32 6.55 0.82
N PHE A 195 8.88 7.78 0.57
CA PHE A 195 9.42 8.65 -0.48
C PHE A 195 10.91 8.98 -0.23
N GLN A 196 11.72 8.86 -1.28
CA GLN A 196 13.12 9.28 -1.28
C GLN A 196 13.34 10.16 -2.51
N SER A 197 14.13 11.23 -2.36
CA SER A 197 14.35 12.20 -3.43
C SER A 197 15.12 11.65 -4.65
N ASP A 198 15.58 10.40 -4.56
CA ASP A 198 16.28 9.63 -5.58
C ASP A 198 15.50 8.38 -6.07
N GLY A 199 14.20 8.26 -5.71
CA GLY A 199 13.30 7.24 -6.23
C GLY A 199 13.01 7.35 -7.74
N SER A 200 12.42 6.30 -8.31
CA SER A 200 12.10 6.22 -9.74
C SER A 200 10.83 5.42 -10.02
N ALA A 201 10.06 5.82 -11.04
CA ALA A 201 8.97 5.04 -11.60
C ALA A 201 9.29 4.61 -13.04
N THR A 202 8.86 3.43 -13.44
CA THR A 202 9.10 2.83 -14.77
C THR A 202 7.88 2.02 -15.22
N LEU A 203 7.43 2.22 -16.46
CA LEU A 203 6.38 1.41 -17.10
C LEU A 203 7.00 0.24 -17.89
N GLU A 204 6.44 -0.96 -17.76
CA GLU A 204 6.84 -2.15 -18.52
C GLU A 204 5.61 -2.96 -19.01
N GLY A 205 5.63 -3.44 -20.27
CA GLY A 205 4.68 -4.44 -20.79
C GLY A 205 3.23 -3.97 -21.01
N ASP A 206 2.26 -4.89 -20.97
CA ASP A 206 0.83 -4.55 -20.77
C ASP A 206 0.75 -3.75 -19.46
N PRO A 207 0.39 -2.45 -19.47
CA PRO A 207 1.13 -1.42 -18.74
C PRO A 207 1.22 -1.67 -17.24
N VAL A 208 2.38 -2.17 -16.79
CA VAL A 208 2.73 -2.32 -15.38
C VAL A 208 3.59 -1.14 -14.95
N LEU A 209 3.02 -0.25 -14.13
CA LEU A 209 3.77 0.79 -13.46
C LEU A 209 4.53 0.19 -12.28
N THR A 210 5.86 0.22 -12.34
CA THR A 210 6.75 -0.21 -11.26
C THR A 210 7.45 0.98 -10.63
N LEU A 211 7.22 1.21 -9.33
CA LEU A 211 7.97 2.15 -8.51
C LEU A 211 9.17 1.46 -7.87
N THR A 212 10.25 2.23 -7.67
CA THR A 212 11.42 1.83 -6.87
C THR A 212 11.86 2.99 -5.98
N GLU A 213 11.85 2.76 -4.67
CA GLU A 213 12.31 3.69 -3.65
C GLU A 213 13.49 3.07 -2.87
N GLY A 214 14.70 3.52 -3.19
CA GLY A 214 15.97 2.96 -2.70
C GLY A 214 16.19 1.50 -3.14
N SER A 215 15.73 0.54 -2.33
CA SER A 215 15.84 -0.91 -2.61
C SER A 215 14.51 -1.65 -2.52
N VAL A 216 13.39 -0.93 -2.45
CA VAL A 216 12.04 -1.48 -2.40
C VAL A 216 11.35 -1.14 -3.71
N SER A 217 10.77 -2.13 -4.38
CA SER A 217 9.93 -1.90 -5.55
C SER A 217 8.51 -2.42 -5.34
N SER A 218 7.55 -1.80 -6.02
CA SER A 218 6.14 -2.20 -6.05
C SER A 218 5.58 -1.96 -7.45
N SER A 219 4.66 -2.81 -7.89
CA SER A 219 4.14 -2.80 -9.26
C SER A 219 2.62 -2.87 -9.29
N VAL A 220 1.98 -2.09 -10.16
CA VAL A 220 0.53 -2.09 -10.38
C VAL A 220 0.22 -2.15 -11.87
N SER A 221 -0.80 -2.92 -12.26
CA SER A 221 -1.27 -3.00 -13.65
C SER A 221 -2.34 -1.95 -13.91
N LEU A 222 -2.18 -1.22 -15.01
CA LEU A 222 -3.11 -0.17 -15.46
C LEU A 222 -3.85 -0.61 -16.74
N ASN A 223 -4.97 0.03 -17.01
CA ASN A 223 -5.65 0.01 -18.31
C ASN A 223 -5.37 1.33 -19.04
N GLY A 224 -5.06 1.25 -20.32
CA GLY A 224 -4.74 2.40 -21.17
C GLY A 224 -3.59 2.10 -22.12
N ASP A 225 -3.19 3.12 -22.87
CA ASP A 225 -1.92 3.17 -23.59
C ASP A 225 -1.10 4.28 -22.92
N TYR A 226 0.12 3.97 -22.49
CA TYR A 226 1.02 4.86 -21.75
C TYR A 226 2.45 4.77 -22.33
N ASP A 227 2.58 4.42 -23.61
CA ASP A 227 3.88 4.49 -24.30
C ASP A 227 4.33 5.97 -24.40
N GLY A 228 5.60 6.24 -24.11
CA GLY A 228 6.10 7.59 -23.86
C GLY A 228 5.97 8.02 -22.39
N GLU A 229 4.74 8.12 -21.90
CA GLU A 229 4.35 8.81 -20.66
C GLU A 229 5.17 8.50 -19.40
N HIS A 230 5.25 9.47 -18.48
CA HIS A 230 6.10 9.39 -17.28
C HIS A 230 5.35 9.65 -15.97
N PHE A 231 5.60 8.81 -14.96
CA PHE A 231 5.13 9.04 -13.59
C PHE A 231 6.22 9.71 -12.75
N VAL A 232 5.92 10.86 -12.14
CA VAL A 232 6.83 11.55 -11.22
C VAL A 232 6.46 11.25 -9.77
N LEU A 233 7.50 11.01 -8.97
CA LEU A 233 7.39 10.70 -7.56
C LEU A 233 7.42 11.96 -6.70
N SER A 234 6.50 12.04 -5.77
CA SER A 234 6.43 13.11 -4.77
C SER A 234 6.06 12.56 -3.39
N ASP A 235 6.42 13.31 -2.35
CA ASP A 235 5.97 13.06 -0.97
C ASP A 235 4.45 13.30 -0.88
N ASP A 236 3.69 12.32 -0.38
CA ASP A 236 2.25 12.45 -0.10
C ASP A 236 1.93 13.52 0.98
N GLY A 237 2.96 14.06 1.65
CA GLY A 237 2.87 14.97 2.79
C GLY A 237 2.89 14.27 4.15
N ALA A 238 2.88 12.94 4.15
CA ALA A 238 3.01 12.03 5.29
C ALA A 238 4.29 11.17 5.21
N GLY A 239 5.07 11.27 4.12
CA GLY A 239 6.30 10.51 3.86
C GLY A 239 6.09 9.25 3.01
N GLY A 240 4.88 8.98 2.53
CA GLY A 240 4.57 8.00 1.48
C GLY A 240 4.87 8.53 0.08
N THR A 241 4.81 7.66 -0.92
CA THR A 241 5.21 7.98 -2.30
C THR A 241 3.99 8.09 -3.22
N VAL A 242 3.73 9.27 -3.76
CA VAL A 242 2.71 9.47 -4.81
C VAL A 242 3.37 9.45 -6.17
N ALA A 243 2.90 8.55 -7.05
CA ALA A 243 3.20 8.54 -8.46
C ALA A 243 2.12 9.32 -9.22
N THR A 244 2.44 10.54 -9.65
CA THR A 244 1.54 11.36 -10.48
C THR A 244 1.88 11.13 -11.94
N LEU A 245 0.88 10.86 -12.79
CA LEU A 245 1.07 10.85 -14.23
C LEU A 245 1.32 12.29 -14.71
N GLU A 246 2.58 12.63 -14.99
CA GLU A 246 2.91 13.87 -15.70
C GLU A 246 2.62 13.64 -17.19
N PRO A 247 1.99 14.60 -17.90
CA PRO A 247 2.07 14.60 -19.35
C PRO A 247 3.54 14.66 -19.80
N ASP A 248 3.87 13.92 -20.86
CA ASP A 248 5.22 13.90 -21.48
C ASP A 248 5.82 15.29 -21.82
N ASP A 249 4.98 16.32 -21.90
CA ASP A 249 5.34 17.71 -22.13
C ASP A 249 5.90 18.40 -20.86
N GLY A 250 7.08 17.96 -20.41
CA GLY A 250 7.75 18.44 -19.20
C GLY A 250 7.81 19.98 -19.02
N THR A 251 6.99 20.49 -18.09
CA THR A 251 6.68 21.93 -17.86
C THR A 251 7.85 22.94 -18.02
N PRO A 252 7.62 24.09 -18.69
CA PRO A 252 8.51 25.27 -18.70
C PRO A 252 9.01 25.68 -17.31
N CYS A 253 10.32 25.89 -17.12
CA CYS A 253 10.93 26.31 -15.86
C CYS A 253 12.31 27.00 -16.04
N PHE A 254 12.65 27.93 -15.14
CA PHE A 254 14.00 28.49 -14.95
C PHE A 254 14.82 27.65 -13.96
N CYS A 255 16.13 27.52 -14.16
CA CYS A 255 17.00 26.94 -13.14
C CYS A 255 17.26 27.93 -11.99
N ARG A 256 17.56 27.38 -10.81
CA ARG A 256 18.09 28.12 -9.66
C ARG A 256 19.24 29.08 -10.04
N GLY A 257 19.23 30.28 -9.47
CA GLY A 257 20.25 31.31 -9.69
C GLY A 257 20.00 32.23 -10.90
N THR A 258 18.97 31.94 -11.70
CA THR A 258 18.53 32.79 -12.82
C THR A 258 18.06 34.15 -12.31
N LEU A 259 18.66 35.25 -12.79
CA LEU A 259 18.24 36.60 -12.43
C LEU A 259 17.03 37.06 -13.26
N ILE A 260 15.93 37.44 -12.59
CA ILE A 260 14.73 38.02 -13.21
C ILE A 260 14.73 39.54 -12.97
N GLU A 261 14.39 40.33 -14.00
CA GLU A 261 14.31 41.79 -13.86
C GLU A 261 13.05 42.23 -13.08
N THR A 262 13.24 43.03 -12.03
CA THR A 262 12.18 43.56 -11.17
C THR A 262 12.21 45.09 -11.07
N GLU A 263 11.18 45.68 -10.44
CA GLU A 263 11.18 47.11 -10.08
C GLU A 263 12.41 47.51 -9.23
N ARG A 264 12.98 46.57 -8.46
CA ARG A 264 14.14 46.80 -7.58
C ARG A 264 15.50 46.49 -8.25
N GLY A 265 15.50 46.10 -9.53
CA GLY A 265 16.66 45.56 -10.23
C GLY A 265 16.57 44.05 -10.42
N GLU A 266 17.67 43.42 -10.80
CA GLU A 266 17.74 41.96 -11.02
C GLU A 266 17.77 41.18 -9.70
N ILE A 267 16.91 40.18 -9.56
CA ILE A 267 16.78 39.32 -8.35
C ILE A 267 16.78 37.86 -8.78
N ALA A 268 17.47 36.98 -8.04
CA ALA A 268 17.48 35.54 -8.34
C ALA A 268 16.09 34.93 -8.18
N VAL A 269 15.72 33.99 -9.05
CA VAL A 269 14.38 33.42 -9.11
C VAL A 269 13.95 32.74 -7.79
N GLU A 270 14.89 32.16 -7.03
CA GLU A 270 14.61 31.58 -5.71
C GLU A 270 14.41 32.61 -4.57
N ASP A 271 14.81 33.87 -4.79
CA ASP A 271 14.71 34.97 -3.81
C ASP A 271 13.48 35.86 -4.05
N LEU A 272 12.69 35.57 -5.10
CA LEU A 272 11.42 36.25 -5.40
C LEU A 272 10.30 35.78 -4.47
N ALA A 273 9.37 36.68 -4.15
CA ALA A 273 8.19 36.37 -3.35
C ALA A 273 6.87 36.76 -4.06
N ILE A 274 5.77 36.11 -3.68
CA ILE A 274 4.42 36.49 -4.11
C ILE A 274 4.17 37.97 -3.77
N GLY A 275 3.69 38.74 -4.75
CA GLY A 275 3.49 40.18 -4.66
C GLY A 275 4.68 41.06 -5.08
N ASP A 276 5.88 40.50 -5.28
CA ASP A 276 6.99 41.26 -5.88
C ASP A 276 6.66 41.64 -7.34
N ARG A 277 7.21 42.76 -7.80
CA ARG A 277 6.88 43.36 -9.11
C ARG A 277 7.98 43.09 -10.14
N VAL A 278 7.74 42.12 -11.02
CA VAL A 278 8.62 41.81 -12.17
C VAL A 278 8.39 42.78 -13.33
N ARG A 279 9.44 43.05 -14.11
CA ARG A 279 9.35 43.82 -15.35
C ARG A 279 9.16 42.88 -16.53
N THR A 280 8.12 43.10 -17.32
CA THR A 280 7.87 42.34 -18.55
C THR A 280 8.55 43.00 -19.76
N ALA A 281 8.70 42.26 -20.87
CA ALA A 281 9.33 42.75 -22.09
C ALA A 281 8.60 43.95 -22.74
N SER A 282 7.31 44.16 -22.43
CA SER A 282 6.55 45.36 -22.82
C SER A 282 6.88 46.60 -21.95
N GLY A 283 7.71 46.45 -20.93
CA GLY A 283 8.11 47.48 -19.97
C GLY A 283 7.18 47.63 -18.76
N ALA A 284 6.06 46.90 -18.72
CA ALA A 284 5.11 46.93 -17.62
C ALA A 284 5.69 46.28 -16.34
N LEU A 285 5.15 46.67 -15.19
CA LEU A 285 5.45 46.06 -13.88
C LEU A 285 4.23 45.28 -13.40
N ARG A 286 4.38 43.96 -13.22
CA ARG A 286 3.31 43.05 -12.80
C ARG A 286 3.64 42.35 -11.48
N PRO A 287 2.68 42.20 -10.55
CA PRO A 287 2.89 41.44 -9.33
C PRO A 287 2.94 39.93 -9.63
N ILE A 288 3.84 39.22 -8.96
CA ILE A 288 3.87 37.75 -8.93
C ILE A 288 2.63 37.25 -8.18
N ARG A 289 1.89 36.32 -8.79
CA ARG A 289 0.71 35.64 -8.23
C ARG A 289 1.12 34.38 -7.48
N TRP A 290 2.00 33.57 -8.06
CA TRP A 290 2.52 32.34 -7.44
C TRP A 290 3.90 32.00 -8.04
N ILE A 291 4.67 31.17 -7.34
CA ILE A 291 5.95 30.66 -7.83
C ILE A 291 5.93 29.14 -7.65
N GLY A 292 5.88 28.41 -8.75
CA GLY A 292 6.01 26.95 -8.74
C GLY A 292 7.47 26.55 -8.64
N HIS A 293 7.78 25.51 -7.86
CA HIS A 293 9.13 24.94 -7.82
C HIS A 293 9.12 23.41 -7.80
N ARG A 294 10.11 22.80 -8.46
CA ARG A 294 10.36 21.35 -8.48
C ARG A 294 11.86 21.05 -8.50
N SER A 295 12.27 19.91 -7.96
CA SER A 295 13.68 19.53 -7.83
C SER A 295 13.87 18.08 -8.22
N TYR A 296 14.81 17.81 -9.11
CA TYR A 296 15.23 16.46 -9.47
C TYR A 296 16.63 16.19 -8.90
N SER A 297 16.84 15.03 -8.27
CA SER A 297 18.11 14.67 -7.61
C SER A 297 18.62 13.28 -7.96
N GLY A 298 19.94 13.07 -7.84
CA GLY A 298 20.52 11.73 -7.82
C GLY A 298 20.47 10.99 -9.17
N PRO A 299 20.10 9.70 -9.20
CA PRO A 299 20.07 8.89 -10.43
C PRO A 299 19.07 9.39 -11.47
N PHE A 300 17.96 10.00 -11.06
CA PHE A 300 16.85 10.39 -11.94
C PHE A 300 17.25 11.35 -13.07
N VAL A 301 18.24 12.23 -12.81
CA VAL A 301 18.73 13.21 -13.79
C VAL A 301 19.90 12.66 -14.62
N ARG A 302 20.49 11.51 -14.24
CA ARG A 302 21.65 10.94 -14.93
C ARG A 302 21.22 10.20 -16.20
N GLY A 303 21.21 10.93 -17.31
CA GLY A 303 20.89 10.43 -18.64
C GLY A 303 19.48 10.81 -19.13
N ASN A 304 18.62 11.34 -18.25
CA ASN A 304 17.30 11.82 -18.63
C ASN A 304 17.39 13.20 -19.31
N ARG A 305 17.40 13.22 -20.65
CA ARG A 305 17.50 14.46 -21.44
C ARG A 305 16.28 15.39 -21.27
N ASN A 306 15.12 14.88 -20.87
CA ASN A 306 13.91 15.68 -20.65
C ASN A 306 13.94 16.43 -19.30
N ALA A 307 14.70 15.93 -18.32
CA ALA A 307 14.92 16.58 -17.02
C ALA A 307 16.19 17.47 -16.97
N LEU A 308 17.21 17.17 -17.79
CA LEU A 308 18.46 17.93 -17.85
C LEU A 308 18.23 19.37 -18.38
N PRO A 309 18.91 20.40 -17.83
CA PRO A 309 18.78 21.77 -18.34
C PRO A 309 19.31 21.97 -19.76
N VAL A 310 18.68 22.88 -20.50
CA VAL A 310 19.30 23.56 -21.65
C VAL A 310 20.04 24.79 -21.14
N VAL A 311 21.33 24.88 -21.47
CA VAL A 311 22.24 25.97 -21.11
C VAL A 311 22.46 26.86 -22.34
N ILE A 312 21.85 28.04 -22.31
CA ILE A 312 21.99 29.11 -23.30
C ILE A 312 23.16 30.00 -22.85
N ARG A 313 24.30 29.95 -23.54
CA ARG A 313 25.48 30.75 -23.17
C ARG A 313 25.25 32.26 -23.34
N ALA A 314 26.01 33.06 -22.61
CA ALA A 314 25.96 34.52 -22.72
C ALA A 314 26.14 34.99 -24.19
N GLY A 315 25.19 35.78 -24.68
CA GLY A 315 25.15 36.26 -26.07
C GLY A 315 24.61 35.29 -27.13
N ALA A 316 24.20 34.07 -26.76
CA ALA A 316 23.84 33.02 -27.71
C ALA A 316 22.50 33.21 -28.47
N LEU A 317 21.66 34.18 -28.10
CA LEU A 317 20.35 34.46 -28.75
C LEU A 317 20.39 35.65 -29.73
N GLY A 318 21.52 36.37 -29.78
CA GLY A 318 21.68 37.63 -30.51
C GLY A 318 21.69 38.85 -29.58
N ASP A 319 22.11 40.01 -30.11
CA ASP A 319 22.16 41.32 -29.43
C ASP A 319 22.91 41.36 -28.06
N GLY A 320 23.72 40.33 -27.76
CA GLY A 320 24.41 40.19 -26.47
C GLY A 320 23.55 39.57 -25.36
N LEU A 321 22.46 38.88 -25.72
CA LEU A 321 21.55 38.19 -24.80
C LEU A 321 21.69 36.66 -24.89
N PRO A 322 21.47 35.91 -23.79
CA PRO A 322 21.33 36.40 -22.41
C PRO A 322 22.63 37.08 -21.93
N ARG A 323 22.55 37.95 -20.92
CA ARG A 323 23.72 38.70 -20.41
C ARG A 323 24.73 37.83 -19.66
N ARG A 324 24.28 36.67 -19.18
CA ARG A 324 25.03 35.59 -18.53
C ARG A 324 24.50 34.26 -19.04
N ASP A 325 25.22 33.17 -18.78
CA ASP A 325 24.73 31.82 -19.11
C ASP A 325 23.40 31.57 -18.38
N LEU A 326 22.35 31.27 -19.14
CA LEU A 326 20.98 31.05 -18.67
C LEU A 326 20.65 29.57 -18.81
N SER A 327 20.20 28.95 -17.72
CA SER A 327 19.80 27.53 -17.71
C SER A 327 18.30 27.40 -17.47
N VAL A 328 17.61 26.65 -18.33
CA VAL A 328 16.14 26.47 -18.31
C VAL A 328 15.77 25.02 -18.60
N SER A 329 14.53 24.60 -18.31
CA SER A 329 14.05 23.26 -18.69
C SER A 329 13.91 23.14 -20.22
N PRO A 330 13.97 21.93 -20.81
CA PRO A 330 13.93 21.75 -22.26
C PRO A 330 12.74 22.41 -22.97
N LEU A 331 11.54 22.38 -22.37
CA LEU A 331 10.34 22.98 -22.96
C LEU A 331 10.08 24.43 -22.55
N HIS A 332 10.96 25.05 -21.76
CA HIS A 332 10.81 26.46 -21.39
C HIS A 332 10.95 27.34 -22.62
N ALA A 333 9.92 28.15 -22.93
CA ALA A 333 9.91 28.91 -24.16
C ALA A 333 10.66 30.24 -24.03
N MET A 334 11.59 30.46 -24.95
CA MET A 334 12.26 31.73 -25.16
C MET A 334 11.45 32.57 -26.16
N ALA A 335 11.21 33.84 -25.85
CA ALA A 335 10.44 34.73 -26.71
C ALA A 335 11.37 35.40 -27.74
N LEU A 336 11.36 34.88 -28.97
CA LEU A 336 12.22 35.33 -30.07
C LEU A 336 11.37 35.81 -31.24
N GLU A 337 11.69 36.98 -31.79
CA GLU A 337 11.10 37.50 -33.04
C GLU A 337 9.55 37.54 -33.09
N GLY A 338 8.90 37.58 -31.91
CA GLY A 338 7.44 37.64 -31.74
C GLY A 338 6.75 36.30 -31.52
N VAL A 339 7.51 35.21 -31.35
CA VAL A 339 7.01 33.85 -31.10
C VAL A 339 7.69 33.22 -29.88
N LEU A 340 7.06 32.20 -29.30
CA LEU A 340 7.57 31.41 -28.18
C LEU A 340 8.17 30.11 -28.72
N ILE A 341 9.44 29.85 -28.43
CA ILE A 341 10.17 28.67 -28.93
C ILE A 341 10.78 27.90 -27.77
N PRO A 342 10.49 26.59 -27.60
CA PRO A 342 11.12 25.74 -26.59
C PRO A 342 12.65 25.77 -26.67
N ALA A 343 13.33 25.81 -25.52
CA ALA A 343 14.79 25.85 -25.46
C ALA A 343 15.45 24.65 -26.18
N ILE A 344 14.83 23.46 -26.12
CA ILE A 344 15.31 22.25 -26.81
C ILE A 344 15.39 22.41 -28.34
N CYS A 345 14.46 23.15 -28.95
CA CYS A 345 14.43 23.44 -30.39
C CYS A 345 15.61 24.35 -30.84
N LEU A 346 16.25 25.04 -29.89
CA LEU A 346 17.34 25.99 -30.14
C LEU A 346 18.74 25.40 -29.94
N ILE A 347 18.87 24.15 -29.47
CA ILE A 347 20.16 23.49 -29.23
C ILE A 347 20.99 23.43 -30.53
N ASN A 348 22.27 23.80 -30.41
CA ASN A 348 23.22 23.79 -31.52
C ASN A 348 24.61 23.23 -31.17
N GLU A 349 24.77 22.68 -29.96
CA GLU A 349 25.99 22.04 -29.46
C GLU A 349 27.24 22.94 -29.42
N VAL A 350 27.09 24.27 -29.56
CA VAL A 350 28.19 25.26 -29.45
C VAL A 350 27.87 26.43 -28.52
N SER A 351 26.76 27.13 -28.75
CA SER A 351 26.33 28.28 -27.93
C SER A 351 25.08 27.97 -27.10
N ILE A 352 24.27 27.00 -27.51
CA ILE A 352 23.10 26.50 -26.80
C ILE A 352 23.25 24.98 -26.67
N LEU A 353 23.36 24.50 -25.44
CA LEU A 353 23.81 23.15 -25.09
C LEU A 353 22.80 22.42 -24.22
N GLN A 354 22.67 21.11 -24.39
CA GLN A 354 22.07 20.26 -23.35
C GLN A 354 23.12 20.02 -22.24
N ALA A 355 22.75 20.12 -20.96
CA ALA A 355 23.61 19.67 -19.88
C ALA A 355 23.79 18.14 -19.96
N GLU A 356 25.02 17.62 -19.84
CA GLU A 356 25.28 16.17 -19.94
C GLU A 356 25.04 15.43 -18.61
N GLN A 357 25.41 16.06 -17.48
CA GLN A 357 25.29 15.50 -16.12
C GLN A 357 25.10 16.62 -15.10
N ILE A 358 24.25 16.40 -14.11
CA ILE A 358 24.09 17.24 -12.91
C ILE A 358 23.65 16.35 -11.74
N ASP A 359 24.14 16.60 -10.52
CA ASP A 359 23.80 15.79 -9.34
C ASP A 359 22.44 16.16 -8.72
N GLU A 360 22.03 17.42 -8.88
CA GLU A 360 20.73 17.96 -8.46
C GLU A 360 20.40 19.19 -9.32
N VAL A 361 19.15 19.32 -9.77
CA VAL A 361 18.64 20.52 -10.43
C VAL A 361 17.34 20.96 -9.77
N THR A 362 17.25 22.25 -9.43
CA THR A 362 15.99 22.87 -8.98
C THR A 362 15.51 23.86 -10.01
N TYR A 363 14.24 23.70 -10.35
CA TYR A 363 13.48 24.44 -11.34
C TYR A 363 12.42 25.32 -10.65
N PHE A 364 12.26 26.55 -11.13
CA PHE A 364 11.30 27.54 -10.65
C PHE A 364 10.52 28.12 -11.83
N HIS A 365 9.24 28.43 -11.65
CA HIS A 365 8.47 29.18 -12.64
C HIS A 365 7.54 30.20 -11.95
N VAL A 366 7.22 31.29 -12.65
CA VAL A 366 6.64 32.51 -12.05
C VAL A 366 5.28 32.78 -12.68
N GLU A 367 4.20 32.56 -11.93
CA GLU A 367 2.82 32.85 -12.33
C GLU A 367 2.51 34.34 -12.12
N LEU A 368 1.90 34.97 -13.11
CA LEU A 368 1.40 36.35 -13.04
C LEU A 368 -0.14 36.35 -13.10
N GLU A 369 -0.76 37.50 -12.86
CA GLU A 369 -2.22 37.67 -13.01
C GLU A 369 -2.73 37.39 -14.44
N THR A 370 -1.89 37.62 -15.45
CA THR A 370 -2.09 37.13 -16.82
C THR A 370 -0.75 36.70 -17.39
N HIS A 371 -0.72 35.67 -18.23
CA HIS A 371 0.46 35.25 -18.97
C HIS A 371 1.09 36.41 -19.78
N ASP A 372 2.40 36.61 -19.63
CA ASP A 372 3.21 37.67 -20.26
C ASP A 372 4.68 37.21 -20.41
N ILE A 373 5.54 38.05 -20.99
CA ILE A 373 6.96 37.76 -21.24
C ILE A 373 7.84 38.43 -20.18
N LEU A 374 8.57 37.62 -19.42
CA LEU A 374 9.57 38.04 -18.42
C LEU A 374 10.92 38.38 -19.05
N LEU A 375 11.82 38.98 -18.27
CA LEU A 375 13.22 39.22 -18.65
C LEU A 375 14.15 38.44 -17.70
N ALA A 376 14.70 37.32 -18.18
CA ALA A 376 15.58 36.42 -17.44
C ALA A 376 17.02 36.53 -17.97
N GLU A 377 17.97 36.95 -17.12
CA GLU A 377 19.32 37.40 -17.52
C GLU A 377 19.29 38.47 -18.64
N GLY A 378 18.18 39.21 -18.74
CA GLY A 378 17.87 40.16 -19.82
C GLY A 378 17.33 39.55 -21.12
N ALA A 379 17.28 38.22 -21.25
CA ALA A 379 16.62 37.54 -22.37
C ALA A 379 15.10 37.49 -22.16
N PRO A 380 14.28 37.72 -23.19
CA PRO A 380 12.83 37.52 -23.11
C PRO A 380 12.43 36.04 -22.95
N SER A 381 11.66 35.73 -21.91
CA SER A 381 11.27 34.36 -21.51
C SER A 381 9.80 34.28 -21.12
N GLU A 382 9.21 33.09 -21.22
CA GLU A 382 7.81 32.83 -20.84
C GLU A 382 7.55 32.98 -19.32
N SER A 383 6.32 33.30 -18.92
CA SER A 383 5.83 33.22 -17.52
C SER A 383 4.95 31.99 -17.35
N PHE A 384 4.62 31.57 -16.13
CA PHE A 384 3.76 30.39 -15.99
C PHE A 384 2.33 30.67 -16.48
N VAL A 385 1.84 29.79 -17.35
CA VAL A 385 0.42 29.64 -17.69
C VAL A 385 -0.05 28.29 -17.19
N ASP A 386 -1.22 28.27 -16.58
CA ASP A 386 -1.84 27.06 -16.03
C ASP A 386 -2.77 26.43 -17.06
N ASP A 387 -2.28 25.40 -17.74
CA ASP A 387 -2.99 24.54 -18.68
C ASP A 387 -3.18 23.13 -18.09
N ASP A 388 -3.73 23.09 -16.86
CA ASP A 388 -3.79 21.92 -15.96
C ASP A 388 -2.41 21.40 -15.46
N SER A 389 -1.33 22.08 -15.84
CA SER A 389 0.06 21.75 -15.50
C SER A 389 0.47 22.08 -14.04
N ARG A 390 -0.29 22.89 -13.28
CA ARG A 390 0.15 23.35 -11.94
C ARG A 390 0.43 22.21 -10.95
N ASN A 391 -0.25 21.07 -11.05
CA ASN A 391 -0.05 19.95 -10.14
C ASN A 391 1.33 19.25 -10.27
N MET A 392 2.11 19.54 -11.31
CA MET A 392 3.49 19.03 -11.51
C MET A 392 4.57 19.73 -10.65
N PHE A 393 4.22 20.73 -9.86
CA PHE A 393 5.16 21.42 -8.97
C PHE A 393 5.06 20.90 -7.53
N HIS A 394 6.21 20.74 -6.85
CA HIS A 394 6.27 20.21 -5.48
C HIS A 394 5.48 21.05 -4.46
N ASN A 395 5.20 22.33 -4.76
CA ASN A 395 4.38 23.22 -3.95
C ASN A 395 2.98 23.50 -4.53
N ALA A 396 2.43 22.67 -5.43
CA ALA A 396 1.08 22.86 -5.98
C ALA A 396 -0.01 22.97 -4.91
N ALA A 397 0.14 22.26 -3.79
CA ALA A 397 -0.76 22.35 -2.63
C ALA A 397 -0.75 23.74 -1.95
N GLU A 398 0.34 24.51 -2.09
CA GLU A 398 0.43 25.88 -1.58
C GLU A 398 -0.57 26.81 -2.29
N PHE A 399 -0.70 26.69 -3.62
CA PHE A 399 -1.64 27.49 -4.40
C PHE A 399 -3.08 27.26 -3.93
N ARG A 400 -3.48 25.99 -3.75
CA ARG A 400 -4.81 25.61 -3.22
C ARG A 400 -5.05 26.17 -1.80
N ARG A 401 -4.02 26.24 -0.96
CA ARG A 401 -4.13 26.85 0.38
C ARG A 401 -4.23 28.38 0.35
N LEU A 402 -3.56 29.03 -0.60
CA LEU A 402 -3.57 30.49 -0.77
C LEU A 402 -4.83 30.99 -1.49
N TYR A 403 -5.41 30.18 -2.37
CA TYR A 403 -6.54 30.52 -3.23
C TYR A 403 -7.61 29.41 -3.26
N PRO A 404 -8.23 29.07 -2.11
CA PRO A 404 -9.18 27.94 -2.02
C PRO A 404 -10.43 28.10 -2.89
N ASP A 405 -10.84 29.35 -3.16
CA ASP A 405 -12.03 29.68 -3.96
C ASP A 405 -11.70 30.01 -5.44
N ALA A 406 -10.49 29.68 -5.92
CA ALA A 406 -10.08 29.98 -7.29
C ALA A 406 -10.71 29.01 -8.31
N ALA A 407 -11.61 29.52 -9.14
CA ALA A 407 -12.13 28.78 -10.30
C ALA A 407 -11.03 28.57 -11.38
N PRO A 408 -11.03 27.42 -12.08
CA PRO A 408 -10.16 27.20 -13.23
C PRO A 408 -10.37 28.27 -14.31
N LEU A 409 -9.27 28.78 -14.88
CA LEU A 409 -9.29 29.72 -15.99
C LEU A 409 -8.70 29.05 -17.23
N PRO A 410 -9.24 29.29 -18.45
CA PRO A 410 -8.68 28.73 -19.66
C PRO A 410 -7.29 29.30 -19.94
N ALA A 411 -6.36 28.44 -20.34
CA ALA A 411 -4.99 28.82 -20.70
C ALA A 411 -4.99 29.74 -21.94
N ILE A 412 -4.40 30.94 -21.81
CA ILE A 412 -4.31 31.93 -22.90
C ILE A 412 -2.85 32.37 -23.04
N TYR A 413 -2.21 31.90 -24.11
CA TYR A 413 -0.82 32.23 -24.45
C TYR A 413 -0.68 33.69 -24.92
N CYS A 414 0.44 34.35 -24.58
CA CYS A 414 0.66 35.77 -24.90
C CYS A 414 1.23 36.01 -26.31
N ALA A 415 1.77 34.97 -26.93
CA ALA A 415 2.27 34.94 -28.30
C ALA A 415 2.15 33.51 -28.88
N PRO A 416 2.26 33.29 -30.20
CA PRO A 416 2.21 31.95 -30.78
C PRO A 416 3.41 31.10 -30.38
N ARG A 417 3.18 29.86 -29.95
CA ARG A 417 4.23 28.85 -29.70
C ARG A 417 4.57 28.10 -30.99
N ILE A 418 5.85 27.90 -31.28
CA ILE A 418 6.35 27.25 -32.52
C ILE A 418 7.48 26.28 -32.19
N GLU A 419 7.32 25.03 -32.66
CA GLU A 419 8.26 23.92 -32.38
C GLU A 419 8.83 23.28 -33.66
N GLU A 420 8.25 23.61 -34.83
CA GLU A 420 8.73 23.18 -36.15
C GLU A 420 8.48 24.25 -37.24
N GLY A 421 8.99 24.01 -38.46
CA GLY A 421 8.66 24.79 -39.65
C GLY A 421 9.60 25.97 -39.98
N PRO A 422 9.27 26.76 -41.00
CA PRO A 422 10.22 27.68 -41.65
C PRO A 422 10.64 28.88 -40.79
N ILE A 423 9.84 29.25 -39.79
CA ILE A 423 10.18 30.35 -38.87
C ILE A 423 11.28 29.88 -37.89
N LEU A 424 11.13 28.69 -37.31
CA LEU A 424 12.14 28.09 -36.43
C LEU A 424 13.46 27.89 -37.17
N GLU A 425 13.43 27.31 -38.37
CA GLU A 425 14.65 27.02 -39.14
C GLU A 425 15.41 28.30 -39.57
N ALA A 426 14.71 29.41 -39.82
CA ALA A 426 15.34 30.70 -40.05
C ALA A 426 16.08 31.22 -38.80
N ILE A 427 15.46 31.09 -37.63
CA ILE A 427 16.05 31.48 -36.34
C ILE A 427 17.26 30.59 -36.01
N ARG A 428 17.14 29.26 -36.10
CA ARG A 428 18.26 28.32 -35.90
C ARG A 428 19.43 28.61 -36.84
N THR A 429 19.16 28.88 -38.12
CA THR A 429 20.19 29.26 -39.11
C THR A 429 20.94 30.53 -38.69
N ARG A 430 20.23 31.54 -38.19
CA ARG A 430 20.82 32.79 -37.68
C ARG A 430 21.70 32.53 -36.45
N LEU A 431 21.16 31.86 -35.43
CA LEU A 431 21.88 31.57 -34.18
C LEU A 431 23.14 30.73 -34.42
N ASN A 432 23.09 29.77 -35.35
CA ASN A 432 24.25 28.96 -35.73
C ASN A 432 25.35 29.79 -36.40
N ALA A 433 24.98 30.73 -37.28
CA ALA A 433 25.93 31.63 -37.91
C ALA A 433 26.58 32.59 -36.88
N GLU A 434 25.81 33.09 -35.91
CA GLU A 434 26.30 33.93 -34.80
C GLU A 434 27.22 33.16 -33.85
N ALA A 435 26.93 31.87 -33.60
CA ALA A 435 27.77 30.95 -32.80
C ALA A 435 29.10 30.57 -33.48
N GLY A 436 29.35 31.00 -34.72
CA GLY A 436 30.53 30.62 -35.49
C GLY A 436 30.48 29.19 -36.02
N ILE A 437 29.31 28.53 -35.99
CA ILE A 437 29.08 27.26 -36.69
C ILE A 437 29.08 27.59 -38.18
N ILE A 438 30.25 27.47 -38.80
CA ILE A 438 30.39 27.62 -40.25
C ILE A 438 29.50 26.54 -40.90
N PRO A 439 28.48 26.92 -41.69
CA PRO A 439 27.74 25.93 -42.46
C PRO A 439 28.74 25.24 -43.37
N VAL A 440 28.92 23.93 -43.21
CA VAL A 440 29.77 23.15 -44.11
C VAL A 440 29.28 23.42 -45.52
N ARG A 441 30.11 24.08 -46.33
CA ARG A 441 29.79 24.30 -47.73
C ARG A 441 29.61 22.94 -48.37
N MET A 442 28.37 22.57 -48.66
CA MET A 442 28.01 21.32 -49.30
C MET A 442 28.70 21.23 -50.67
N SER A 443 29.86 20.60 -50.72
CA SER A 443 30.47 20.13 -51.97
C SER A 443 29.84 18.80 -52.33
N ALA A 444 29.08 18.79 -53.42
CA ALA A 444 28.25 17.68 -53.88
C ALA A 444 28.92 16.29 -53.80
N GLY A 445 28.31 15.39 -53.02
CA GLY A 445 28.75 14.01 -52.79
C GLY A 445 27.97 13.35 -51.66
N ILE A 446 26.64 13.41 -51.70
CA ILE A 446 25.77 13.06 -50.56
C ILE A 446 25.53 11.54 -50.51
N VAL A 447 25.92 10.91 -49.40
CA VAL A 447 25.34 9.64 -48.94
C VAL A 447 24.22 9.98 -47.96
N GLU A 448 23.00 9.53 -48.25
CA GLU A 448 21.85 9.63 -47.35
C GLU A 448 21.66 8.31 -46.62
N GLY A 449 21.14 8.35 -45.39
CA GLY A 449 20.78 7.13 -44.66
C GLY A 449 20.62 7.34 -43.16
N TYR A 450 20.11 6.30 -42.51
CA TYR A 450 19.64 6.31 -41.12
C TYR A 450 19.95 4.98 -40.43
N LEU A 451 19.98 4.97 -39.09
CA LEU A 451 20.11 3.78 -38.26
C LEU A 451 18.77 3.48 -37.58
N ASP A 452 18.22 2.28 -37.80
CA ASP A 452 16.94 1.88 -37.20
C ASP A 452 17.12 1.12 -35.87
N GLU A 453 18.21 0.35 -35.73
CA GLU A 453 18.48 -0.49 -34.55
C GLU A 453 19.98 -0.54 -34.25
N VAL A 454 20.39 -0.28 -33.01
CA VAL A 454 21.77 -0.45 -32.55
C VAL A 454 21.77 -1.14 -31.19
N THR A 455 21.97 -2.45 -31.18
CA THR A 455 22.15 -3.25 -29.97
C THR A 455 23.61 -3.69 -29.81
N ARG A 456 23.95 -4.31 -28.68
CA ARG A 456 25.29 -4.88 -28.47
C ARG A 456 25.61 -6.05 -29.41
N THR A 457 24.64 -6.59 -30.16
CA THR A 457 24.87 -7.74 -31.06
C THR A 457 24.45 -7.49 -32.51
N VAL A 458 23.63 -6.48 -32.81
CA VAL A 458 23.10 -6.19 -34.16
C VAL A 458 23.01 -4.68 -34.40
N ILE A 459 23.38 -4.26 -35.61
CA ILE A 459 23.31 -2.88 -36.10
C ILE A 459 22.54 -2.88 -37.42
N ARG A 460 21.46 -2.12 -37.55
CA ARG A 460 20.61 -2.02 -38.76
C ARG A 460 20.37 -0.59 -39.16
N GLY A 461 20.20 -0.38 -40.46
CA GLY A 461 19.94 0.93 -41.04
C GLY A 461 19.52 0.84 -42.50
N TRP A 462 19.48 1.99 -43.15
CA TRP A 462 19.51 2.10 -44.61
C TRP A 462 20.50 3.18 -45.05
N ALA A 463 21.06 3.03 -46.25
CA ALA A 463 21.93 4.03 -46.88
C ALA A 463 21.80 3.97 -48.41
N LYS A 464 21.78 5.14 -49.07
CA LYS A 464 21.76 5.27 -50.54
C LYS A 464 22.48 6.55 -50.99
N THR A 465 22.80 6.63 -52.28
CA THR A 465 23.20 7.88 -52.92
C THR A 465 22.01 8.40 -53.73
N PRO A 466 21.61 9.69 -53.65
CA PRO A 466 20.41 10.19 -54.35
C PRO A 466 20.44 10.07 -55.88
N GLN A 467 21.60 9.76 -56.48
CA GLN A 467 21.78 9.56 -57.91
C GLN A 467 22.18 8.11 -58.30
N SER A 468 22.10 7.12 -57.39
CA SER A 468 22.43 5.72 -57.71
C SER A 468 21.58 4.71 -56.92
N GLU A 469 21.05 3.72 -57.63
CA GLU A 469 20.31 2.58 -57.07
C GLU A 469 21.23 1.39 -56.72
N ASN A 470 22.57 1.56 -56.81
CA ASN A 470 23.49 0.48 -56.45
C ASN A 470 23.66 0.40 -54.92
N PRO A 471 23.64 -0.82 -54.32
CA PRO A 471 23.91 -1.01 -52.89
C PRO A 471 25.23 -0.38 -52.44
N LEU A 472 25.18 0.45 -51.40
CA LEU A 472 26.38 1.04 -50.80
C LEU A 472 27.12 0.03 -49.93
N ARG A 473 28.45 0.01 -50.03
CA ARG A 473 29.32 -0.66 -49.06
C ARG A 473 29.65 0.30 -47.92
N LEU A 474 29.40 -0.15 -46.70
CA LEU A 474 29.53 0.63 -45.47
C LEU A 474 30.56 -0.02 -44.56
N SER A 475 31.49 0.77 -44.03
CA SER A 475 32.38 0.35 -42.93
C SER A 475 31.79 0.84 -41.61
N ILE A 476 31.70 -0.05 -40.64
CA ILE A 476 31.17 0.21 -39.30
C ILE A 476 32.35 0.29 -38.32
N PHE A 477 32.39 1.36 -37.54
CA PHE A 477 33.42 1.62 -36.55
C PHE A 477 32.83 1.60 -35.15
N ASP A 478 33.54 1.02 -34.19
CA ASP A 478 33.30 1.17 -32.75
C ASP A 478 34.48 1.90 -32.13
N ASN A 479 34.23 3.02 -31.46
CA ASN A 479 35.25 3.90 -30.88
C ASN A 479 36.36 4.26 -31.89
N GLY A 480 35.98 4.48 -33.16
CA GLY A 480 36.88 4.79 -34.28
C GLY A 480 37.64 3.60 -34.88
N ILE A 481 37.49 2.38 -34.34
CA ILE A 481 38.09 1.13 -34.85
C ILE A 481 37.08 0.40 -35.74
N ALA A 482 37.46 0.07 -36.98
CA ALA A 482 36.58 -0.68 -37.88
C ALA A 482 36.30 -2.09 -37.33
N ILE A 483 35.04 -2.39 -37.01
CA ILE A 483 34.58 -3.71 -36.53
C ILE A 483 34.05 -4.61 -37.64
N GLY A 484 33.73 -4.05 -38.81
CA GLY A 484 33.41 -4.80 -40.02
C GLY A 484 32.84 -3.94 -41.13
N GLU A 485 32.44 -4.60 -42.21
CA GLU A 485 31.76 -3.99 -43.35
C GLU A 485 30.44 -4.69 -43.63
N VAL A 486 29.47 -3.95 -44.17
CA VAL A 486 28.16 -4.44 -44.61
C VAL A 486 27.79 -3.78 -45.93
N VAL A 487 26.94 -4.44 -46.72
CA VAL A 487 26.38 -3.87 -47.95
C VAL A 487 24.91 -3.55 -47.71
N ALA A 488 24.47 -2.40 -48.23
CA ALA A 488 23.10 -1.92 -48.14
C ALA A 488 22.23 -2.48 -49.29
N ASP A 489 22.12 -3.81 -49.35
CA ASP A 489 21.45 -4.59 -50.42
C ASP A 489 20.10 -5.21 -50.01
N CYS A 490 19.58 -4.87 -48.82
CA CYS A 490 18.30 -5.37 -48.35
C CYS A 490 17.13 -4.45 -48.76
N PRO A 491 15.95 -5.00 -49.10
CA PRO A 491 14.77 -4.20 -49.40
C PRO A 491 14.15 -3.56 -48.16
N ARG A 492 13.86 -2.26 -48.26
CA ARG A 492 13.09 -1.47 -47.30
C ARG A 492 11.81 -0.95 -47.95
N PRO A 493 10.61 -1.45 -47.57
CA PRO A 493 9.34 -1.14 -48.24
C PRO A 493 9.00 0.36 -48.29
N ASP A 494 9.54 1.13 -47.35
CA ASP A 494 9.39 2.56 -47.11
C ASP A 494 10.44 3.43 -47.83
N VAL A 495 11.60 2.88 -48.23
CA VAL A 495 12.74 3.66 -48.73
C VAL A 495 13.25 3.23 -50.12
N GLY A 496 13.25 1.94 -50.44
CA GLY A 496 13.78 1.39 -51.69
C GLY A 496 14.18 -0.09 -51.62
N ALA A 497 14.30 -0.74 -52.78
CA ALA A 497 14.55 -2.18 -52.89
C ALA A 497 15.98 -2.64 -52.54
N ASP A 498 16.96 -1.73 -52.65
CA ASP A 498 18.39 -2.04 -52.55
C ASP A 498 19.09 -0.94 -51.71
N CYS A 499 18.68 -0.79 -50.45
CA CYS A 499 19.22 0.27 -49.58
C CYS A 499 19.28 -0.03 -48.07
N GLY A 500 18.67 -1.10 -47.57
CA GLY A 500 18.75 -1.51 -46.16
C GLY A 500 19.99 -2.35 -45.86
N PHE A 501 20.49 -2.33 -44.63
CA PHE A 501 21.58 -3.20 -44.17
C PHE A 501 21.32 -3.77 -42.77
N CYS A 502 21.96 -4.90 -42.46
CA CYS A 502 21.97 -5.52 -41.13
C CYS A 502 23.34 -6.16 -40.87
N PHE A 503 24.03 -5.70 -39.84
CA PHE A 503 25.36 -6.17 -39.43
C PHE A 503 25.30 -6.79 -38.03
N VAL A 504 25.78 -8.03 -37.90
CA VAL A 504 25.83 -8.74 -36.62
C VAL A 504 27.24 -8.60 -36.03
N VAL A 505 27.35 -8.06 -34.82
CA VAL A 505 28.63 -7.84 -34.13
C VAL A 505 29.19 -9.18 -33.62
N PRO A 506 30.35 -9.66 -34.12
CA PRO A 506 30.87 -10.97 -33.73
C PRO A 506 31.28 -11.01 -32.25
N GLY A 507 30.63 -11.86 -31.46
CA GLY A 507 30.87 -11.99 -30.01
C GLY A 507 30.19 -10.92 -29.15
N GLY A 508 29.58 -9.90 -29.77
CA GLY A 508 28.92 -8.79 -29.11
C GLY A 508 29.87 -7.71 -28.55
N LEU A 509 29.34 -6.48 -28.47
CA LEU A 509 29.94 -5.36 -27.75
C LEU A 509 29.86 -5.63 -26.24
N THR A 510 30.92 -5.32 -25.49
CA THR A 510 30.99 -5.66 -24.07
C THR A 510 30.16 -4.68 -23.22
N PRO A 511 29.35 -5.14 -22.26
CA PRO A 511 28.62 -4.23 -21.36
C PRO A 511 29.54 -3.45 -20.40
N HIS A 512 30.84 -3.75 -20.41
CA HIS A 512 31.84 -3.20 -19.50
C HIS A 512 32.69 -2.06 -20.10
N MET A 513 32.33 -1.51 -21.27
CA MET A 513 32.88 -0.26 -21.79
C MET A 513 31.83 0.52 -22.59
N ARG A 514 32.08 1.81 -22.79
CA ARG A 514 31.28 2.66 -23.69
C ARG A 514 31.66 2.37 -25.14
N HIS A 515 30.67 2.30 -26.01
CA HIS A 515 30.79 2.06 -27.44
C HIS A 515 30.23 3.24 -28.23
N VAL A 516 30.94 3.63 -29.30
CA VAL A 516 30.59 4.77 -30.16
C VAL A 516 30.60 4.29 -31.61
N ILE A 517 29.41 4.16 -32.18
CA ILE A 517 29.17 3.54 -33.48
C ILE A 517 29.09 4.61 -34.57
N GLU A 518 30.04 4.57 -35.50
CA GLU A 518 30.08 5.43 -36.69
C GLU A 518 29.96 4.57 -37.95
N ILE A 519 29.30 5.09 -38.99
CA ILE A 519 29.19 4.39 -40.27
C ILE A 519 29.56 5.35 -41.41
N ALA A 520 30.48 4.91 -42.27
CA ALA A 520 30.92 5.65 -43.45
C ALA A 520 30.92 4.77 -44.69
N GLN A 521 30.88 5.37 -45.87
CA GLN A 521 31.08 4.65 -47.12
C GLN A 521 32.51 4.07 -47.18
N ALA A 522 32.63 2.78 -47.47
CA ALA A 522 33.89 2.03 -47.35
C ALA A 522 34.98 2.43 -48.37
N ASP A 523 34.56 2.91 -49.55
CA ASP A 523 35.43 3.09 -50.72
C ASP A 523 36.01 4.51 -50.90
N ASP A 524 35.89 5.41 -49.91
CA ASP A 524 36.42 6.79 -50.03
C ASP A 524 37.94 6.87 -49.73
N PRO A 525 38.82 7.21 -50.70
CA PRO A 525 40.26 7.24 -50.50
C PRO A 525 40.77 8.51 -49.76
N GLY A 526 39.88 9.43 -49.39
CA GLY A 526 40.21 10.68 -48.72
C GLY A 526 40.34 10.59 -47.20
N THR A 527 41.09 11.51 -46.59
CA THR A 527 41.16 11.69 -45.12
C THR A 527 39.89 12.28 -44.49
N SER A 528 38.87 12.58 -45.30
CA SER A 528 37.51 12.93 -44.85
C SER A 528 36.60 11.77 -45.22
N ARG A 529 36.25 10.93 -44.25
CA ARG A 529 35.25 9.87 -44.43
C ARG A 529 33.88 10.50 -44.57
N ASN A 530 33.13 10.12 -45.60
CA ASN A 530 31.71 10.50 -45.74
C ASN A 530 30.87 9.64 -44.79
N PHE A 531 30.62 10.17 -43.59
CA PHE A 531 29.77 9.56 -42.58
C PHE A 531 28.28 9.76 -42.88
N LEU A 532 27.46 8.82 -42.43
CA LEU A 532 26.00 8.98 -42.39
C LEU A 532 25.62 10.07 -41.39
N GLY A 533 24.75 11.00 -41.81
CA GLY A 533 24.41 12.22 -41.06
C GLY A 533 23.74 12.01 -39.69
N HIS A 534 23.39 10.77 -39.35
CA HIS A 534 22.82 10.36 -38.07
C HIS A 534 23.77 9.44 -37.27
N THR A 535 25.08 9.59 -37.47
CA THR A 535 26.14 8.97 -36.65
C THR A 535 27.09 10.06 -36.11
N PRO A 536 27.70 9.89 -34.92
CA PRO A 536 27.80 8.68 -34.10
C PRO A 536 26.55 8.31 -33.28
N TRP A 537 26.36 7.02 -33.04
CA TRP A 537 25.41 6.45 -32.08
C TRP A 537 26.15 5.90 -30.84
N ILE A 538 25.57 5.97 -29.64
CA ILE A 538 26.29 5.67 -28.37
C ILE A 538 25.60 4.55 -27.59
N LEU A 539 26.40 3.65 -26.99
CA LEU A 539 25.99 2.60 -26.06
C LEU A 539 26.86 2.65 -24.79
N ASP A 540 26.26 2.79 -23.61
CA ASP A 540 27.01 3.02 -22.36
C ASP A 540 27.41 1.75 -21.57
N GLN A 541 28.30 1.97 -20.58
CA GLN A 541 28.91 0.97 -19.71
C GLN A 541 28.12 0.74 -18.41
N GLN A 542 28.06 -0.50 -17.92
CA GLN A 542 27.59 -0.85 -16.58
C GLN A 542 28.74 -0.94 -15.54
N THR A 543 28.53 -0.36 -14.35
CA THR A 543 29.48 -0.26 -13.22
C THR A 543 29.12 -1.23 -12.08
N THR A 544 30.00 -1.88 -11.31
CA THR A 544 31.48 -2.07 -11.25
C THR A 544 31.73 -3.29 -10.31
N SER A 545 32.88 -3.95 -10.14
CA SER A 545 34.31 -3.54 -10.19
C SER A 545 35.20 -4.68 -10.77
N HIS A 546 36.49 -4.76 -10.41
CA HIS A 546 37.45 -5.72 -10.99
C HIS A 546 38.42 -6.37 -9.99
N HIS A 547 38.89 -7.58 -10.34
CA HIS A 547 40.29 -7.96 -10.14
C HIS A 547 40.89 -8.58 -11.41
N THR A 548 41.93 -7.94 -11.95
CA THR A 548 42.69 -8.41 -13.12
C THR A 548 43.85 -9.31 -12.67
N ILE A 549 43.95 -10.52 -13.21
CA ILE A 549 45.18 -11.33 -13.15
C ILE A 549 45.76 -11.42 -14.56
N ALA A 550 47.04 -11.06 -14.71
CA ALA A 550 47.73 -11.06 -15.99
C ALA A 550 47.86 -12.49 -16.56
N ARG A 551 47.28 -12.73 -17.75
CA ARG A 551 47.55 -13.94 -18.52
C ARG A 551 48.92 -13.84 -19.19
N ALA A 552 49.87 -14.65 -18.73
CA ALA A 552 51.10 -14.91 -19.47
C ALA A 552 50.76 -15.64 -20.78
N THR A 553 51.37 -15.21 -21.89
CA THR A 553 51.15 -15.77 -23.21
C THR A 553 51.65 -17.22 -23.28
N VAL A 554 50.74 -18.18 -23.45
CA VAL A 554 51.07 -19.56 -23.83
C VAL A 554 50.49 -19.81 -25.22
N LEU A 555 51.37 -20.01 -26.21
CA LEU A 555 50.94 -20.60 -27.48
C LEU A 555 50.54 -22.05 -27.23
N ALA A 556 49.30 -22.41 -27.54
CA ALA A 556 48.86 -23.78 -27.67
C ALA A 556 48.12 -23.93 -29.01
N SER A 557 48.47 -24.97 -29.76
CA SER A 557 47.98 -25.22 -31.12
C SER A 557 46.54 -25.73 -31.13
N SER A 558 45.85 -25.49 -32.25
CA SER A 558 44.55 -26.08 -32.55
C SER A 558 44.61 -27.61 -32.52
N THR A 559 44.07 -28.22 -31.47
CA THR A 559 43.69 -29.64 -31.44
C THR A 559 42.23 -29.73 -31.02
N THR A 560 41.38 -30.10 -31.97
CA THR A 560 39.91 -30.06 -31.85
C THR A 560 39.40 -31.26 -31.04
N MET A 561 39.56 -31.24 -29.71
CA MET A 561 38.85 -32.17 -28.83
C MET A 561 37.34 -31.89 -28.82
N ARG A 562 36.54 -32.90 -28.44
CA ARG A 562 35.10 -32.77 -28.23
C ARG A 562 34.70 -33.31 -26.86
N GLY A 563 33.79 -32.64 -26.19
CA GLY A 563 33.29 -33.02 -24.88
C GLY A 563 32.34 -31.98 -24.31
N TYR A 564 31.78 -32.27 -23.13
CA TYR A 564 30.87 -31.42 -22.40
C TYR A 564 31.02 -31.63 -20.88
N ILE A 565 30.64 -30.63 -20.10
CA ILE A 565 30.65 -30.69 -18.63
C ILE A 565 29.18 -30.76 -18.19
N ASP A 566 28.77 -31.89 -17.59
CA ASP A 566 27.36 -32.11 -17.24
C ASP A 566 26.97 -31.37 -15.95
N ASN A 567 27.89 -31.31 -14.97
CA ASN A 567 27.66 -30.61 -13.70
C ASN A 567 28.99 -30.19 -13.03
N VAL A 568 28.96 -29.05 -12.33
CA VAL A 568 30.04 -28.56 -11.47
C VAL A 568 29.45 -27.97 -10.19
N SER A 569 29.85 -28.49 -9.05
CA SER A 569 29.48 -28.04 -7.70
C SER A 569 30.74 -27.92 -6.83
N ARG A 570 30.61 -27.43 -5.59
CA ARG A 570 31.76 -27.30 -4.67
C ARG A 570 32.30 -28.65 -4.18
N ASP A 571 31.54 -29.72 -4.32
CA ASP A 571 31.91 -31.07 -3.90
C ASP A 571 32.17 -32.02 -5.08
N ARG A 572 31.81 -31.66 -6.32
CA ARG A 572 31.85 -32.58 -7.48
C ARG A 572 32.02 -31.89 -8.83
N VAL A 573 32.62 -32.58 -9.80
CA VAL A 573 32.62 -32.22 -11.22
C VAL A 573 32.52 -33.46 -12.11
N CYS A 574 31.59 -33.46 -13.07
CA CYS A 574 31.39 -34.58 -14.00
C CYS A 574 31.08 -34.11 -15.44
N GLY A 575 31.33 -35.00 -16.40
CA GLY A 575 31.23 -34.68 -17.82
C GLY A 575 31.73 -35.80 -18.73
N TRP A 576 32.04 -35.46 -19.97
CA TRP A 576 32.67 -36.36 -20.94
C TRP A 576 33.60 -35.64 -21.91
N ILE A 577 34.62 -36.34 -22.42
CA ILE A 577 35.61 -35.81 -23.37
C ILE A 577 36.28 -36.92 -24.17
N TYR A 578 36.54 -36.66 -25.46
CA TYR A 578 37.33 -37.52 -26.34
C TYR A 578 38.09 -36.71 -27.41
N ASP A 579 39.05 -37.37 -28.06
CA ASP A 579 39.76 -36.83 -29.24
C ASP A 579 39.16 -37.40 -30.55
N PRO A 580 38.56 -36.57 -31.42
CA PRO A 580 38.08 -36.99 -32.74
C PRO A 580 39.16 -37.54 -33.68
N ALA A 581 40.45 -37.19 -33.49
CA ALA A 581 41.55 -37.78 -34.23
C ALA A 581 41.87 -39.22 -33.76
N LYS A 582 41.42 -39.59 -32.55
CA LYS A 582 41.67 -40.88 -31.91
C LYS A 582 40.47 -41.37 -31.07
N PRO A 583 39.30 -41.64 -31.66
CA PRO A 583 38.08 -41.95 -30.90
C PRO A 583 38.11 -43.28 -30.12
N GLY A 584 39.18 -44.08 -30.22
CA GLY A 584 39.40 -45.30 -29.45
C GLY A 584 40.35 -45.15 -28.24
N GLU A 585 40.98 -43.99 -28.03
CA GLU A 585 41.87 -43.73 -26.89
C GLU A 585 41.16 -42.85 -25.84
N SER A 586 41.26 -43.23 -24.55
CA SER A 586 40.71 -42.42 -23.44
C SER A 586 41.60 -41.22 -23.14
N VAL A 587 40.99 -40.06 -22.89
CA VAL A 587 41.71 -38.80 -22.64
C VAL A 587 42.08 -38.68 -21.15
N ALA A 588 43.36 -38.43 -20.86
CA ALA A 588 43.80 -38.04 -19.53
C ALA A 588 43.49 -36.56 -19.25
N ILE A 589 42.90 -36.27 -18.10
CA ILE A 589 42.43 -34.94 -17.70
C ILE A 589 43.03 -34.49 -16.36
N GLN A 590 43.19 -33.18 -16.21
CA GLN A 590 43.53 -32.50 -14.98
C GLN A 590 42.43 -31.48 -14.66
N VAL A 591 41.94 -31.47 -13.42
CA VAL A 591 41.03 -30.42 -12.92
C VAL A 591 41.88 -29.38 -12.20
N ALA A 592 41.78 -28.13 -12.63
CA ALA A 592 42.44 -27.00 -11.99
C ALA A 592 41.39 -26.07 -11.36
N VAL A 593 41.55 -25.76 -10.06
CA VAL A 593 40.74 -24.78 -9.33
C VAL A 593 41.61 -23.56 -9.05
N ASN A 594 41.16 -22.38 -9.46
CA ASN A 594 41.89 -21.12 -9.36
C ASN A 594 43.34 -21.24 -9.90
N GLY A 595 43.50 -21.96 -11.01
CA GLY A 595 44.80 -22.22 -11.66
C GLY A 595 45.68 -23.30 -10.99
N THR A 596 45.29 -23.84 -9.84
CA THR A 596 46.01 -24.93 -9.15
C THR A 596 45.40 -26.28 -9.51
N ILE A 597 46.21 -27.24 -9.97
CA ILE A 597 45.71 -28.60 -10.24
C ILE A 597 45.31 -29.25 -8.92
N VAL A 598 44.03 -29.57 -8.76
CA VAL A 598 43.49 -30.22 -7.55
C VAL A 598 43.34 -31.73 -7.72
N GLU A 599 43.05 -32.21 -8.94
CA GLU A 599 42.82 -33.65 -9.18
C GLU A 599 43.18 -34.04 -10.63
N ARG A 600 43.46 -35.34 -10.86
CA ARG A 600 43.77 -35.92 -12.18
C ARG A 600 43.02 -37.21 -12.40
N SER A 601 42.57 -37.46 -13.63
CA SER A 601 41.79 -38.66 -13.96
C SER A 601 41.90 -39.04 -15.44
N ILE A 602 41.29 -40.15 -15.82
CA ILE A 602 41.18 -40.62 -17.21
C ILE A 602 39.70 -40.73 -17.56
N ALA A 603 39.30 -40.05 -18.62
CA ALA A 603 37.93 -40.05 -19.15
C ALA A 603 37.64 -41.38 -19.88
N ASN A 604 37.35 -42.45 -19.12
CA ASN A 604 37.08 -43.80 -19.62
C ASN A 604 35.74 -44.39 -19.13
N GLY A 605 34.95 -43.60 -18.39
CA GLY A 605 33.62 -43.96 -17.91
C GLY A 605 32.67 -44.21 -19.08
N ARG A 606 31.74 -45.15 -18.92
CA ARG A 606 30.76 -45.46 -19.97
C ARG A 606 29.72 -44.34 -20.07
N ARG A 607 29.49 -43.88 -21.29
CA ARG A 607 28.46 -42.91 -21.70
C ARG A 607 27.73 -43.44 -22.94
N PRO A 608 26.83 -44.43 -22.78
CA PRO A 608 26.04 -44.96 -23.88
C PRO A 608 25.18 -43.86 -24.55
N ASP A 609 24.67 -42.93 -23.74
CA ASP A 609 23.95 -41.73 -24.16
C ASP A 609 24.72 -40.87 -25.18
N VAL A 610 26.02 -40.68 -24.98
CA VAL A 610 26.90 -39.91 -25.89
C VAL A 610 27.18 -40.68 -27.17
N ALA A 611 27.25 -42.02 -27.10
CA ALA A 611 27.46 -42.89 -28.27
C ALA A 611 26.19 -43.04 -29.12
N ASP A 612 25.03 -43.23 -28.50
CA ASP A 612 23.73 -43.36 -29.16
C ASP A 612 23.33 -42.05 -29.86
N ALA A 613 23.72 -40.89 -29.31
CA ALA A 613 23.58 -39.59 -29.94
C ALA A 613 24.58 -39.32 -31.09
N GLY A 614 25.54 -40.23 -31.34
CA GLY A 614 26.62 -40.03 -32.32
C GLY A 614 27.61 -38.92 -31.96
N ALA A 615 27.59 -38.43 -30.72
CA ALA A 615 28.36 -37.27 -30.27
C ALA A 615 29.81 -37.63 -29.86
N GLY A 616 30.07 -38.90 -29.54
CA GLY A 616 31.39 -39.41 -29.17
C GLY A 616 31.43 -40.94 -28.98
N PRO A 617 32.57 -41.51 -28.57
CA PRO A 617 32.70 -42.93 -28.28
C PRO A 617 32.08 -43.28 -26.92
N GLU A 618 31.67 -44.53 -26.75
CA GLU A 618 30.98 -45.01 -25.53
C GLU A 618 31.81 -44.88 -24.23
N ARG A 619 33.13 -44.69 -24.31
CA ARG A 619 34.02 -44.58 -23.14
C ARG A 619 34.76 -43.25 -23.12
N CYS A 620 34.03 -42.20 -22.74
CA CYS A 620 34.51 -40.83 -22.68
C CYS A 620 34.14 -40.09 -21.38
N GLY A 621 33.44 -40.72 -20.42
CA GLY A 621 32.94 -40.05 -19.20
C GLY A 621 34.00 -39.89 -18.10
N PHE A 622 33.84 -38.84 -17.29
CA PHE A 622 34.58 -38.61 -16.03
C PHE A 622 33.64 -38.10 -14.92
N ASP A 623 34.00 -38.38 -13.68
CA ASP A 623 33.25 -38.00 -12.47
C ASP A 623 34.21 -37.94 -11.28
N LEU A 624 34.30 -36.78 -10.60
CA LEU A 624 35.32 -36.49 -9.58
C LEU A 624 34.71 -35.73 -8.41
N PHE A 625 35.19 -36.00 -7.19
CA PHE A 625 34.76 -35.34 -5.96
C PHE A 625 35.89 -34.52 -5.34
N PHE A 626 35.57 -33.33 -4.83
CA PHE A 626 36.52 -32.50 -4.10
C PHE A 626 36.55 -32.91 -2.62
N ILE A 627 37.70 -33.39 -2.14
CA ILE A 627 37.88 -33.85 -0.76
C ILE A 627 39.11 -33.14 -0.14
N PRO A 628 38.90 -32.15 0.76
CA PRO A 628 37.63 -31.60 1.20
C PRO A 628 36.90 -30.80 0.09
N PRO A 629 35.58 -30.56 0.23
CA PRO A 629 34.85 -29.68 -0.67
C PRO A 629 35.45 -28.27 -0.73
N LEU A 630 35.29 -27.62 -1.88
CA LEU A 630 35.79 -26.28 -2.14
C LEU A 630 35.14 -25.27 -1.18
N SER A 631 35.93 -24.30 -0.72
CA SER A 631 35.47 -23.26 0.22
C SER A 631 34.30 -22.46 -0.38
N PRO A 632 33.20 -22.25 0.38
CA PRO A 632 32.09 -21.40 -0.05
C PRO A 632 32.45 -19.91 0.00
N LEU A 633 33.31 -19.51 0.95
CA LEU A 633 33.69 -18.12 1.21
C LEU A 633 34.63 -17.50 0.16
N THR A 634 34.90 -18.23 -0.94
CA THR A 634 35.85 -17.84 -1.97
C THR A 634 35.34 -18.23 -3.34
N HIS A 635 35.54 -17.34 -4.31
CA HIS A 635 35.34 -17.57 -5.73
C HIS A 635 36.16 -18.78 -6.21
N GLN A 636 35.57 -19.65 -7.02
CA GLN A 636 36.25 -20.83 -7.58
C GLN A 636 36.11 -20.84 -9.10
N ILE A 637 37.23 -20.73 -9.81
CA ILE A 637 37.32 -20.92 -11.26
C ILE A 637 37.80 -22.34 -11.52
N ILE A 638 36.97 -23.17 -12.14
CA ILE A 638 37.18 -24.60 -12.35
C ILE A 638 37.41 -24.86 -13.84
N GLU A 639 38.60 -25.36 -14.16
CA GLU A 639 39.02 -25.69 -15.53
C GLU A 639 39.31 -27.18 -15.65
N ILE A 640 38.78 -27.82 -16.70
CA ILE A 640 39.12 -29.20 -17.06
C ILE A 640 40.07 -29.14 -18.25
N ARG A 641 41.28 -29.66 -18.09
CA ARG A 641 42.35 -29.59 -19.09
C ARG A 641 42.76 -30.99 -19.53
N ASN A 642 43.08 -31.20 -20.80
CA ASN A 642 43.79 -32.40 -21.24
C ASN A 642 45.22 -32.38 -20.67
N GLU A 643 45.63 -33.46 -20.00
CA GLU A 643 46.94 -33.58 -19.34
C GLU A 643 48.13 -33.49 -20.31
N SER A 644 47.95 -33.98 -21.54
CA SER A 644 49.02 -34.06 -22.55
C SER A 644 49.17 -32.81 -23.42
N THR A 645 48.07 -32.09 -23.68
CA THR A 645 48.07 -30.91 -24.58
C THR A 645 47.84 -29.59 -23.86
N GLY A 646 47.36 -29.61 -22.61
CA GLY A 646 46.95 -28.43 -21.85
C GLY A 646 45.66 -27.75 -22.34
N ALA A 647 45.04 -28.28 -23.40
CA ALA A 647 43.82 -27.71 -23.98
C ALA A 647 42.64 -27.82 -22.99
N ILE A 648 41.91 -26.71 -22.83
CA ILE A 648 40.75 -26.60 -21.93
C ILE A 648 39.52 -27.20 -22.62
N LEU A 649 38.73 -27.96 -21.87
CA LEU A 649 37.42 -28.44 -22.28
C LEU A 649 36.36 -27.36 -22.02
N GLY A 650 35.82 -26.78 -23.09
CA GLY A 650 34.81 -25.72 -22.99
C GLY A 650 35.39 -24.41 -22.43
N GLN A 651 34.56 -23.67 -21.69
CA GLN A 651 34.98 -22.48 -20.94
C GLN A 651 35.22 -22.85 -19.46
N PRO A 652 36.08 -22.12 -18.72
CA PRO A 652 36.19 -22.24 -17.27
C PRO A 652 34.82 -22.04 -16.60
N VAL A 653 34.45 -22.94 -15.69
CA VAL A 653 33.20 -22.83 -14.93
C VAL A 653 33.47 -22.06 -13.65
N VAL A 654 32.59 -21.13 -13.31
CA VAL A 654 32.76 -20.19 -12.19
C VAL A 654 31.73 -20.49 -11.10
N LEU A 655 32.19 -20.67 -9.87
CA LEU A 655 31.36 -20.73 -8.67
C LEU A 655 31.62 -19.47 -7.83
N GLU A 656 30.65 -18.56 -7.78
CA GLU A 656 30.71 -17.30 -7.04
C GLU A 656 30.86 -17.51 -5.53
N ALA A 657 31.39 -16.53 -4.79
CA ALA A 657 31.54 -16.66 -3.34
C ALA A 657 30.20 -16.50 -2.61
N ALA A 658 29.93 -17.38 -1.62
CA ALA A 658 28.75 -17.30 -0.77
C ALA A 658 28.73 -15.99 0.03
N ASN A 659 27.71 -15.15 -0.23
CA ASN A 659 27.49 -13.86 0.42
C ASN A 659 26.25 -13.85 1.34
N GLN A 660 25.57 -14.99 1.47
CA GLN A 660 24.36 -15.21 2.27
C GLN A 660 24.39 -16.60 2.92
N PHE A 661 23.42 -16.91 3.80
CA PHE A 661 23.25 -18.25 4.37
C PHE A 661 22.62 -19.20 3.34
N ASP A 662 23.43 -19.59 2.35
CA ASP A 662 23.11 -20.68 1.42
C ASP A 662 23.48 -22.06 2.00
N SER A 663 23.08 -23.13 1.31
CA SER A 663 23.33 -24.51 1.72
C SER A 663 24.82 -24.85 1.88
N ASP A 664 25.71 -24.17 1.15
CA ASP A 664 27.14 -24.42 1.22
C ASP A 664 27.74 -23.78 2.49
N LEU A 665 27.30 -22.57 2.84
CA LEU A 665 27.68 -21.89 4.08
C LEU A 665 27.07 -22.60 5.31
N GLU A 666 25.81 -23.01 5.26
CA GLU A 666 25.18 -23.81 6.31
C GLU A 666 25.95 -25.13 6.55
N GLY A 667 26.30 -25.83 5.47
CA GLY A 667 27.13 -27.04 5.54
C GLY A 667 28.50 -26.78 6.15
N ALA A 668 29.10 -25.60 5.88
CA ALA A 668 30.38 -25.21 6.50
C ALA A 668 30.23 -24.91 8.00
N VAL A 669 29.18 -24.22 8.43
CA VAL A 669 28.88 -23.97 9.85
C VAL A 669 28.61 -25.29 10.58
N HIS A 670 27.82 -26.19 10.00
CA HIS A 670 27.53 -27.51 10.58
C HIS A 670 28.82 -28.30 10.83
N ARG A 671 29.72 -28.38 9.84
CA ARG A 671 31.05 -29.01 9.99
C ARG A 671 31.90 -28.34 11.07
N ALA A 672 31.90 -27.01 11.15
CA ALA A 672 32.62 -26.28 12.19
C ALA A 672 32.11 -26.64 13.58
N THR A 673 30.79 -26.66 13.80
CA THR A 673 30.19 -27.07 15.09
C THR A 673 30.42 -28.54 15.44
N GLY A 674 30.36 -29.45 14.45
CA GLY A 674 30.63 -30.88 14.64
C GLY A 674 32.09 -31.22 14.91
N SER A 675 33.01 -30.28 14.67
CA SER A 675 34.45 -30.45 14.91
C SER A 675 34.88 -30.19 16.37
N VAL A 676 33.95 -29.75 17.24
CA VAL A 676 34.23 -29.40 18.64
C VAL A 676 34.31 -30.65 19.51
N GLN A 677 35.47 -30.88 20.16
CA GLN A 677 35.76 -32.14 20.87
C GLN A 677 35.98 -32.02 22.38
N ASP A 678 36.20 -30.81 22.92
CA ASP A 678 36.50 -30.60 24.34
C ASP A 678 35.65 -29.49 24.98
N ALA A 679 35.56 -29.49 26.31
CA ALA A 679 34.70 -28.55 27.06
C ALA A 679 35.05 -27.08 26.78
N LYS A 680 36.34 -26.75 26.61
CA LYS A 680 36.78 -25.39 26.27
C LYS A 680 36.37 -24.98 24.86
N GLY A 681 36.39 -25.92 23.92
CA GLY A 681 35.85 -25.74 22.57
C GLY A 681 34.34 -25.50 22.60
N TYR A 682 33.59 -26.28 23.38
CA TYR A 682 32.15 -26.08 23.56
C TYR A 682 31.84 -24.70 24.16
N ASP A 683 32.50 -24.32 25.26
CA ASP A 683 32.33 -23.00 25.88
C ASP A 683 32.62 -21.87 24.88
N ARG A 684 33.71 -21.98 24.11
CA ARG A 684 34.11 -20.96 23.12
C ARG A 684 33.13 -20.90 21.94
N ALA A 685 32.68 -22.04 21.42
CA ALA A 685 31.74 -22.11 20.31
C ALA A 685 30.35 -21.61 20.72
N LEU A 686 29.82 -22.08 21.85
CA LEU A 686 28.53 -21.65 22.38
C LEU A 686 28.54 -20.17 22.75
N SER A 687 29.61 -19.66 23.37
CA SER A 687 29.73 -18.22 23.68
C SER A 687 29.74 -17.36 22.41
N PHE A 688 30.45 -17.80 21.36
CA PHE A 688 30.48 -17.09 20.08
C PHE A 688 29.12 -17.11 19.37
N LEU A 689 28.47 -18.27 19.30
CA LEU A 689 27.16 -18.45 18.66
C LEU A 689 26.06 -17.71 19.43
N ALA A 690 26.05 -17.79 20.76
CA ALA A 690 25.13 -17.02 21.61
C ALA A 690 25.34 -15.51 21.43
N ALA A 691 26.59 -15.04 21.32
CA ALA A 691 26.88 -13.63 21.03
C ALA A 691 26.41 -13.21 19.62
N GLN A 692 26.53 -14.07 18.60
CA GLN A 692 25.97 -13.77 17.27
C GLN A 692 24.44 -13.78 17.27
N MET A 693 23.83 -14.75 17.95
CA MET A 693 22.38 -14.82 18.14
C MET A 693 21.85 -13.57 18.84
N GLU A 694 22.48 -13.13 19.94
CA GLU A 694 22.08 -11.91 20.65
C GLU A 694 22.26 -10.64 19.81
N ARG A 695 23.33 -10.56 18.98
CA ARG A 695 23.48 -9.48 18.00
C ARG A 695 22.37 -9.50 16.95
N LEU A 696 21.98 -10.66 16.43
CA LEU A 696 20.90 -10.79 15.46
C LEU A 696 19.53 -10.43 16.08
N LYS A 697 19.22 -10.94 17.27
CA LYS A 697 17.99 -10.58 18.01
C LYS A 697 17.91 -9.08 18.31
N GLN A 698 19.02 -8.47 18.75
CA GLN A 698 19.04 -7.03 19.01
C GLN A 698 18.95 -6.21 17.71
N SER A 699 19.65 -6.61 16.65
CA SER A 699 19.56 -5.94 15.34
C SER A 699 18.16 -6.03 14.73
N HIS A 700 17.48 -7.17 14.89
CA HIS A 700 16.07 -7.33 14.51
C HIS A 700 15.17 -6.41 15.34
N ALA A 701 15.34 -6.38 16.67
CA ALA A 701 14.59 -5.48 17.54
C ALA A 701 14.84 -3.99 17.25
N ASP A 702 16.08 -3.58 16.90
CA ASP A 702 16.43 -2.21 16.55
C ASP A 702 15.90 -1.79 15.16
N HIS A 703 15.75 -2.75 14.23
CA HIS A 703 15.07 -2.57 12.95
C HIS A 703 13.56 -2.40 13.15
N GLN A 704 12.92 -3.38 13.80
CA GLN A 704 11.49 -3.39 14.13
C GLN A 704 11.04 -2.13 14.90
N SER A 705 11.78 -1.77 15.95
CA SER A 705 11.53 -0.54 16.72
C SER A 705 11.82 0.76 15.99
N GLY A 706 12.43 0.71 14.80
CA GLY A 706 12.95 1.87 14.07
C GLY A 706 13.92 2.71 14.90
N ARG A 707 14.52 2.15 15.97
CA ARG A 707 15.44 2.88 16.85
C ARG A 707 16.59 3.48 16.04
N ARG A 708 17.07 2.75 15.03
CA ARG A 708 18.13 3.21 14.12
C ARG A 708 17.71 4.48 13.34
N GLN A 709 16.47 4.55 12.85
CA GLN A 709 15.93 5.75 12.20
C GLN A 709 15.74 6.88 13.22
N ASN A 710 15.19 6.58 14.41
CA ASN A 710 14.99 7.55 15.49
C ASN A 710 16.30 8.19 15.99
N ASP A 711 17.38 7.42 16.10
CA ASP A 711 18.69 7.95 16.50
C ASP A 711 19.34 8.78 15.37
N VAL A 712 19.16 8.38 14.09
CA VAL A 712 19.53 9.22 12.93
C VAL A 712 18.71 10.52 12.87
N GLN A 713 17.40 10.48 13.15
CA GLN A 713 16.56 11.67 13.27
C GLN A 713 17.03 12.59 14.42
N ARG A 714 17.40 12.03 15.59
CA ARG A 714 17.98 12.82 16.69
C ARG A 714 19.32 13.45 16.32
N GLU A 715 20.16 12.77 15.54
CA GLU A 715 21.39 13.36 15.01
C GLU A 715 21.09 14.47 13.97
N ARG A 716 20.13 14.27 13.05
CA ARG A 716 19.70 15.29 12.07
C ARG A 716 19.13 16.52 12.79
N SER A 717 18.27 16.34 13.79
CA SER A 717 17.72 17.40 14.64
C SER A 717 18.82 18.21 15.33
N ARG A 718 19.80 17.54 15.96
CA ARG A 718 20.96 18.21 16.60
C ARG A 718 21.86 18.98 15.63
N ARG A 719 21.81 18.65 14.33
CA ARG A 719 22.60 19.27 13.26
C ARG A 719 21.80 20.29 12.43
N GLY A 720 20.54 20.56 12.78
CA GLY A 720 19.67 21.49 12.04
C GLY A 720 19.28 21.00 10.63
N LEU A 721 19.42 19.70 10.37
CA LEU A 721 19.05 19.09 9.09
C LEU A 721 17.56 18.76 9.08
N ALA A 722 16.93 18.86 7.90
CA ALA A 722 15.52 18.50 7.71
C ALA A 722 15.24 17.08 8.26
N LEU A 723 14.16 17.00 9.04
CA LEU A 723 13.68 15.77 9.65
C LEU A 723 12.68 15.11 8.69
N PRO A 724 12.86 13.82 8.34
CA PRO A 724 11.84 13.08 7.59
C PRO A 724 10.56 12.95 8.43
N ALA A 725 9.47 12.57 7.77
CA ALA A 725 8.13 12.48 8.36
C ALA A 725 8.07 11.66 9.66
N ASN A 726 7.05 11.95 10.48
CA ASN A 726 6.80 11.19 11.71
C ASN A 726 6.32 9.79 11.34
N ARG A 727 7.00 8.76 11.86
CA ARG A 727 6.56 7.36 11.74
C ARG A 727 5.12 7.20 12.26
N ALA A 728 4.38 6.28 11.65
CA ALA A 728 3.16 5.71 12.20
C ALA A 728 3.34 5.35 13.70
N PRO A 729 2.39 5.75 14.57
CA PRO A 729 2.52 5.50 16.00
C PRO A 729 2.44 4.00 16.29
N ARG A 730 3.21 3.50 17.26
CA ARG A 730 3.32 2.05 17.51
C ARG A 730 2.57 1.64 18.77
N ALA A 731 1.73 0.61 18.67
CA ALA A 731 1.01 0.02 19.79
C ALA A 731 1.54 -1.36 20.14
N LEU A 732 1.95 -1.56 21.40
CA LEU A 732 2.19 -2.90 21.95
C LEU A 732 0.94 -3.41 22.67
N VAL A 733 0.38 -4.51 22.21
CA VAL A 733 -0.80 -5.16 22.79
C VAL A 733 -0.36 -6.42 23.54
N ILE A 734 -0.76 -6.54 24.80
CA ILE A 734 -0.39 -7.66 25.67
C ILE A 734 -1.67 -8.31 26.21
N ASP A 735 -1.82 -9.62 25.97
CA ASP A 735 -2.73 -10.51 26.70
C ASP A 735 -1.93 -11.74 27.21
N SER A 736 -2.54 -12.51 28.10
CA SER A 736 -2.06 -13.81 28.58
C SER A 736 -1.85 -14.83 27.46
N ARG A 737 -2.77 -14.89 26.49
CA ARG A 737 -2.84 -15.94 25.46
C ARG A 737 -3.18 -15.31 24.11
N THR A 738 -2.97 -16.05 23.03
CA THR A 738 -3.48 -15.64 21.71
C THR A 738 -5.00 -15.47 21.78
N PRO A 739 -5.58 -14.36 21.28
CA PRO A 739 -7.02 -14.15 21.29
C PRO A 739 -7.72 -15.12 20.32
N ASP A 740 -8.90 -15.58 20.74
CA ASP A 740 -9.76 -16.48 19.98
C ASP A 740 -11.21 -16.01 20.14
N ALA A 741 -11.81 -15.52 19.06
CA ALA A 741 -13.18 -14.99 19.05
C ALA A 741 -14.24 -16.03 19.47
N CYS A 742 -13.95 -17.33 19.32
CA CYS A 742 -14.87 -18.41 19.71
C CYS A 742 -14.75 -18.82 21.20
N ARG A 743 -13.83 -18.23 21.95
CA ARG A 743 -13.49 -18.66 23.32
C ARG A 743 -14.13 -17.83 24.43
N ASP A 744 -14.00 -16.50 24.35
CA ASP A 744 -14.44 -15.57 25.39
C ASP A 744 -14.60 -14.14 24.88
N ALA A 745 -15.52 -13.38 25.49
CA ALA A 745 -15.84 -12.00 25.08
C ALA A 745 -14.64 -11.02 25.19
N GLY A 746 -13.68 -11.28 26.09
CA GLY A 746 -12.44 -10.49 26.16
C GLY A 746 -11.59 -10.65 24.90
N SER A 747 -11.60 -11.85 24.31
CA SER A 747 -10.92 -12.13 23.04
C SER A 747 -11.58 -11.41 21.87
N CYS A 748 -12.92 -11.33 21.83
CA CYS A 748 -13.62 -10.49 20.84
C CYS A 748 -13.26 -9.01 21.02
N ALA A 749 -13.23 -8.53 22.27
CA ALA A 749 -12.92 -7.14 22.58
C ALA A 749 -11.49 -6.74 22.20
N ILE A 750 -10.48 -7.54 22.51
CA ILE A 750 -9.10 -7.23 22.13
C ILE A 750 -8.89 -7.30 20.61
N LEU A 751 -9.53 -8.23 19.89
CA LEU A 751 -9.47 -8.29 18.43
C LEU A 751 -10.09 -7.03 17.80
N SER A 752 -11.32 -6.68 18.19
CA SER A 752 -12.01 -5.48 17.72
C SER A 752 -11.22 -4.20 18.00
N HIS A 753 -10.60 -4.09 19.18
CA HIS A 753 -9.77 -2.93 19.52
C HIS A 753 -8.44 -2.90 18.78
N MET A 754 -7.85 -4.05 18.43
CA MET A 754 -6.64 -4.09 17.59
C MET A 754 -6.97 -3.62 16.17
N ALA A 755 -8.06 -4.11 15.57
CA ALA A 755 -8.52 -3.67 14.26
C ALA A 755 -8.82 -2.16 14.24
N ALA A 756 -9.52 -1.65 15.25
CA ALA A 756 -9.79 -0.23 15.37
C ALA A 756 -8.52 0.63 15.59
N LEU A 757 -7.49 0.11 16.29
CA LEU A 757 -6.19 0.78 16.36
C LEU A 757 -5.44 0.76 15.02
N GLN A 758 -5.54 -0.32 14.22
CA GLN A 758 -4.99 -0.36 12.85
C GLN A 758 -5.66 0.66 11.93
N ALA A 759 -6.99 0.81 12.02
CA ALA A 759 -7.73 1.86 11.31
C ALA A 759 -7.34 3.29 11.74
N LEU A 760 -6.82 3.46 12.97
CA LEU A 760 -6.19 4.70 13.46
C LEU A 760 -4.70 4.81 13.10
N SER A 761 -4.25 4.05 12.09
CA SER A 761 -2.88 3.99 11.58
C SER A 761 -1.82 3.56 12.60
N TYR A 762 -2.18 2.83 13.66
CA TYR A 762 -1.19 2.26 14.57
C TYR A 762 -0.56 0.98 14.00
N GLU A 763 0.77 0.91 14.02
CA GLU A 763 1.48 -0.37 13.87
C GLU A 763 1.24 -1.22 15.13
N ILE A 764 0.59 -2.39 14.99
CA ILE A 764 0.30 -3.28 16.12
C ILE A 764 1.35 -4.37 16.24
N SER A 765 2.08 -4.38 17.36
CA SER A 765 2.82 -5.55 17.83
C SER A 765 2.01 -6.25 18.94
N PHE A 766 1.82 -7.56 18.87
CA PHE A 766 1.12 -8.36 19.88
C PHE A 766 2.05 -9.36 20.57
N VAL A 767 1.81 -9.63 21.86
CA VAL A 767 2.46 -10.72 22.59
C VAL A 767 1.50 -11.46 23.53
N ALA A 768 1.46 -12.79 23.38
CA ALA A 768 0.77 -13.72 24.28
C ALA A 768 1.71 -14.09 25.46
N ALA A 769 1.59 -13.39 26.57
CA ALA A 769 2.56 -13.39 27.67
C ALA A 769 2.81 -14.77 28.33
N ASP A 770 1.81 -15.63 28.37
CA ASP A 770 1.90 -16.99 28.94
C ASP A 770 2.04 -18.08 27.84
N GLU A 771 1.99 -17.71 26.54
CA GLU A 771 2.02 -18.62 25.37
C GLU A 771 2.99 -18.16 24.26
N MET A 772 4.13 -17.53 24.60
CA MET A 772 5.13 -17.04 23.62
C MET A 772 5.80 -18.16 22.81
N GLY A 773 5.12 -18.63 21.77
CA GLY A 773 5.59 -19.70 20.87
C GLY A 773 4.48 -20.52 20.19
N SER A 774 3.19 -20.26 20.46
CA SER A 774 2.08 -20.82 19.68
C SER A 774 1.96 -20.16 18.29
N ALA A 775 1.41 -20.90 17.32
CA ALA A 775 1.21 -20.40 15.96
C ALA A 775 0.17 -19.28 15.90
N SER A 776 0.29 -18.38 14.92
CA SER A 776 -0.69 -17.33 14.65
C SER A 776 -2.04 -17.91 14.24
N THR A 777 -3.12 -17.27 14.70
CA THR A 777 -4.45 -17.48 14.12
C THR A 777 -4.61 -16.62 12.86
N PRO A 778 -5.49 -16.98 11.91
CA PRO A 778 -5.71 -16.19 10.69
C PRO A 778 -6.11 -14.73 10.98
N GLN A 779 -6.80 -14.50 12.10
CA GLN A 779 -7.21 -13.18 12.61
C GLN A 779 -6.03 -12.28 13.02
N MET A 780 -4.78 -12.75 12.90
CA MET A 780 -3.57 -12.02 13.27
C MET A 780 -2.54 -11.93 12.13
N GLU A 781 -2.94 -12.24 10.88
CA GLU A 781 -2.05 -12.25 9.72
C GLU A 781 -1.39 -10.88 9.43
N HIS A 782 -2.09 -9.78 9.77
CA HIS A 782 -1.59 -8.40 9.65
C HIS A 782 -1.09 -7.80 10.98
N ILE A 783 -0.88 -8.62 12.02
CA ILE A 783 -0.41 -8.18 13.35
C ILE A 783 0.96 -8.77 13.64
N GLU A 784 1.90 -7.92 14.09
CA GLU A 784 3.27 -8.36 14.34
C GLU A 784 3.37 -9.19 15.63
N ILE A 785 3.53 -10.51 15.49
CA ILE A 785 3.64 -11.43 16.63
C ILE A 785 5.05 -11.41 17.23
N CYS A 786 5.18 -10.84 18.43
CA CYS A 786 6.42 -10.86 19.20
C CYS A 786 6.61 -12.20 19.93
N ALA A 787 7.32 -13.14 19.31
CA ALA A 787 7.55 -14.49 19.85
C ALA A 787 9.00 -15.00 19.67
N SER A 788 9.22 -16.24 20.09
CA SER A 788 10.46 -17.01 19.83
C SER A 788 10.66 -17.21 18.32
N PRO A 789 11.90 -17.14 17.78
CA PRO A 789 13.17 -17.05 18.49
C PRO A 789 13.59 -15.63 18.91
N PHE A 790 12.93 -14.58 18.40
CA PHE A 790 13.38 -13.19 18.55
C PHE A 790 13.21 -12.66 19.98
N TYR A 791 12.11 -13.01 20.64
CA TYR A 791 11.79 -12.63 22.02
C TYR A 791 11.50 -13.86 22.87
N SER A 792 12.13 -13.96 24.04
CA SER A 792 11.93 -15.09 24.97
C SER A 792 10.95 -14.81 26.11
N SER A 793 10.63 -13.54 26.38
CA SER A 793 9.62 -13.14 27.35
C SER A 793 9.16 -11.69 27.07
N VAL A 794 8.06 -11.25 27.71
CA VAL A 794 7.58 -9.87 27.64
C VAL A 794 8.62 -8.89 28.21
N GLU A 795 9.34 -9.29 29.27
CA GLU A 795 10.45 -8.50 29.83
C GLU A 795 11.60 -8.35 28.83
N ASP A 796 11.91 -9.40 28.07
CA ASP A 796 12.94 -9.33 27.03
C ASP A 796 12.53 -8.40 25.88
N LEU A 797 11.27 -8.49 25.44
CA LEU A 797 10.68 -7.57 24.45
C LEU A 797 10.76 -6.12 24.93
N LEU A 798 10.19 -5.80 26.10
CA LEU A 798 10.18 -4.45 26.66
C LEU A 798 11.61 -3.89 26.83
N ARG A 799 12.58 -4.73 27.22
CA ARG A 799 13.98 -4.35 27.38
C ARG A 799 14.66 -4.06 26.03
N ARG A 800 14.52 -4.95 25.04
CA ARG A 800 15.15 -4.78 23.71
C ARG A 800 14.55 -3.60 22.96
N GLN A 801 13.23 -3.50 22.94
CA GLN A 801 12.44 -2.45 22.30
C GLN A 801 12.13 -1.27 23.25
N ALA A 802 12.96 -0.98 24.26
CA ALA A 802 12.71 0.14 25.16
C ALA A 802 12.53 1.49 24.42
N GLN A 803 11.49 2.25 24.79
CA GLN A 803 11.10 3.55 24.22
C GLN A 803 10.71 3.53 22.73
N SER A 804 10.14 2.42 22.24
CA SER A 804 9.73 2.26 20.82
C SER A 804 8.22 2.16 20.58
N PHE A 805 7.41 2.25 21.63
CA PHE A 805 5.96 2.22 21.51
C PHE A 805 5.38 3.55 22.00
N ASP A 806 4.41 4.07 21.27
CA ASP A 806 3.66 5.29 21.60
C ASP A 806 2.42 4.97 22.44
N LEU A 807 1.92 3.74 22.31
CA LEU A 807 0.79 3.20 23.07
C LEU A 807 1.13 1.80 23.59
N VAL A 808 0.72 1.48 24.81
CA VAL A 808 0.79 0.10 25.33
C VAL A 808 -0.55 -0.28 25.91
N TYR A 809 -1.16 -1.32 25.35
CA TYR A 809 -2.48 -1.82 25.72
C TYR A 809 -2.33 -3.10 26.54
N LEU A 810 -2.74 -3.03 27.81
CA LEU A 810 -2.66 -4.14 28.76
C LEU A 810 -4.07 -4.70 28.97
N HIS A 811 -4.33 -5.87 28.40
CA HIS A 811 -5.66 -6.49 28.46
C HIS A 811 -5.80 -7.40 29.69
N ARG A 812 -6.90 -7.25 30.44
CA ARG A 812 -7.23 -8.00 31.67
C ARG A 812 -6.34 -7.64 32.88
N GLN A 813 -6.89 -7.89 34.06
CA GLN A 813 -6.27 -7.57 35.36
C GLN A 813 -4.91 -8.23 35.58
N SER A 814 -4.73 -9.49 35.16
CA SER A 814 -3.50 -10.26 35.38
C SER A 814 -2.29 -9.66 34.66
N ILE A 815 -2.50 -9.17 33.43
CA ILE A 815 -1.47 -8.55 32.60
C ILE A 815 -1.15 -7.15 33.09
N ALA A 816 -2.16 -6.33 33.36
CA ALA A 816 -1.96 -4.99 33.91
C ALA A 816 -1.22 -5.04 35.25
N THR A 817 -1.61 -5.90 36.19
CA THR A 817 -0.90 -6.00 37.48
C THR A 817 0.51 -6.57 37.38
N ARG A 818 0.81 -7.42 36.38
CA ARG A 818 2.15 -8.02 36.18
C ARG A 818 3.12 -7.08 35.45
N TYR A 819 2.70 -6.46 34.34
CA TYR A 819 3.61 -5.79 33.41
C TYR A 819 3.59 -4.25 33.48
N LEU A 820 2.54 -3.62 34.02
CA LEU A 820 2.41 -2.16 33.99
C LEU A 820 3.61 -1.43 34.66
N PRO A 821 4.19 -1.88 35.80
CA PRO A 821 5.43 -1.28 36.33
C PRO A 821 6.63 -1.36 35.36
N LEU A 822 6.77 -2.47 34.63
CA LEU A 822 7.83 -2.68 33.64
C LEU A 822 7.59 -1.86 32.37
N VAL A 823 6.34 -1.71 31.96
CA VAL A 823 5.94 -0.81 30.87
C VAL A 823 6.28 0.64 31.24
N ARG A 824 6.01 1.10 32.47
CA ARG A 824 6.42 2.44 32.91
C ARG A 824 7.94 2.61 33.02
N GLN A 825 8.68 1.54 33.30
CA GLN A 825 10.14 1.55 33.31
C GLN A 825 10.74 1.65 31.89
N TYR A 826 10.29 0.79 30.96
CA TYR A 826 10.91 0.65 29.63
C TYR A 826 10.25 1.49 28.53
N GLN A 827 8.96 1.82 28.66
CA GLN A 827 8.14 2.60 27.73
C GLN A 827 7.56 3.87 28.38
N SER A 828 8.37 4.57 29.19
CA SER A 828 7.97 5.75 29.96
C SER A 828 7.39 6.94 29.16
N LYS A 829 7.48 6.92 27.83
CA LYS A 829 6.85 7.92 26.92
C LYS A 829 5.50 7.50 26.34
N ALA A 830 5.15 6.22 26.42
CA ALA A 830 3.94 5.65 25.84
C ALA A 830 2.69 6.00 26.65
N ARG A 831 1.54 6.17 25.98
CA ARG A 831 0.22 6.20 26.63
C ARG A 831 -0.16 4.76 26.99
N VAL A 832 -0.32 4.48 28.28
CA VAL A 832 -0.62 3.14 28.79
C VAL A 832 -2.11 3.00 29.03
N ILE A 833 -2.76 2.12 28.26
CA ILE A 833 -4.16 1.75 28.42
C ILE A 833 -4.23 0.46 29.25
N TYR A 834 -4.99 0.49 30.34
CA TYR A 834 -5.43 -0.72 31.03
C TYR A 834 -6.87 -1.02 30.59
N ALA A 835 -7.05 -2.11 29.84
CA ALA A 835 -8.36 -2.58 29.42
C ALA A 835 -8.93 -3.61 30.41
N VAL A 836 -9.96 -3.17 31.13
CA VAL A 836 -10.73 -3.95 32.10
C VAL A 836 -11.83 -4.72 31.36
N ALA A 837 -11.60 -6.02 31.17
CA ALA A 837 -12.62 -6.94 30.66
C ALA A 837 -13.76 -7.14 31.68
N ASP A 838 -13.40 -7.30 32.95
CA ASP A 838 -14.30 -7.24 34.10
C ASP A 838 -13.55 -6.77 35.36
N LEU A 839 -14.24 -6.12 36.30
CA LEU A 839 -13.74 -5.88 37.65
C LEU A 839 -13.80 -7.18 38.43
N HIS A 840 -12.72 -7.96 38.39
CA HIS A 840 -12.65 -9.30 38.94
C HIS A 840 -12.89 -9.29 40.46
N HIS A 841 -12.49 -8.22 41.17
CA HIS A 841 -12.85 -8.07 42.58
C HIS A 841 -14.36 -8.02 42.84
N MET A 842 -15.15 -7.38 41.96
CA MET A 842 -16.60 -7.32 42.09
C MET A 842 -17.23 -8.68 41.85
N ARG A 843 -16.81 -9.37 40.78
CA ARG A 843 -17.28 -10.75 40.49
C ARG A 843 -16.97 -11.68 41.66
N LEU A 844 -15.76 -11.60 42.22
CA LEU A 844 -15.33 -12.44 43.33
C LEU A 844 -16.02 -12.09 44.66
N ALA A 845 -16.30 -10.82 44.93
CA ALA A 845 -17.07 -10.39 46.10
C ALA A 845 -18.55 -10.78 46.02
N ARG A 846 -19.15 -10.71 44.81
CA ARG A 846 -20.52 -11.20 44.56
C ARG A 846 -20.60 -12.73 44.66
N GLN A 847 -19.63 -13.45 44.09
CA GLN A 847 -19.48 -14.90 44.26
C GLN A 847 -19.36 -15.28 45.74
N ALA A 848 -18.53 -14.57 46.50
CA ALA A 848 -18.37 -14.79 47.94
C ALA A 848 -19.66 -14.59 48.73
N ALA A 849 -20.57 -13.71 48.28
CA ALA A 849 -21.87 -13.50 48.90
C ALA A 849 -22.89 -14.59 48.51
N VAL A 850 -22.90 -15.04 47.25
CA VAL A 850 -23.82 -16.09 46.77
C VAL A 850 -23.42 -17.48 47.24
N GLU A 851 -22.12 -17.81 47.27
CA GLU A 851 -21.60 -19.10 47.76
C GLU A 851 -21.39 -19.13 49.30
N GLU A 852 -21.62 -18.01 50.00
CA GLU A 852 -21.34 -17.82 51.44
C GLU A 852 -19.86 -18.08 51.85
N ARG A 853 -18.90 -17.63 51.02
CA ARG A 853 -17.46 -17.95 51.16
C ARG A 853 -16.60 -16.76 51.60
N PRO A 854 -16.34 -16.57 52.90
CA PRO A 854 -15.63 -15.40 53.43
C PRO A 854 -14.16 -15.32 52.98
N GLU A 855 -13.52 -16.43 52.62
CA GLU A 855 -12.16 -16.46 52.09
C GLU A 855 -12.08 -15.82 50.68
N LEU A 856 -13.12 -15.97 49.86
CA LEU A 856 -13.22 -15.29 48.58
C LEU A 856 -13.42 -13.78 48.76
N MET A 857 -14.14 -13.34 49.79
CA MET A 857 -14.30 -11.93 50.13
C MET A 857 -12.96 -11.29 50.56
N ALA A 858 -12.10 -12.02 51.28
CA ALA A 858 -10.75 -11.55 51.62
C ALA A 858 -9.87 -11.43 50.36
N LYS A 859 -9.91 -12.43 49.47
CA LYS A 859 -9.21 -12.40 48.19
C LYS A 859 -9.71 -11.29 47.26
N ALA A 860 -11.02 -11.01 47.26
CA ALA A 860 -11.61 -9.91 46.49
C ALA A 860 -11.06 -8.55 46.94
N ARG A 861 -10.87 -8.31 48.25
CA ARG A 861 -10.26 -7.07 48.75
C ARG A 861 -8.81 -6.90 48.27
N GLN A 862 -8.01 -7.96 48.35
CA GLN A 862 -6.64 -7.95 47.82
C GLN A 862 -6.61 -7.67 46.31
N LEU A 863 -7.53 -8.29 45.55
CA LEU A 863 -7.64 -8.14 44.11
C LEU A 863 -8.07 -6.72 43.71
N ARG A 864 -9.04 -6.14 44.43
CA ARG A 864 -9.46 -4.73 44.27
C ARG A 864 -8.28 -3.79 44.46
N ASP A 865 -7.50 -3.99 45.51
CA ASP A 865 -6.38 -3.11 45.83
C ASP A 865 -5.29 -3.19 44.73
N ALA A 866 -5.10 -4.37 44.12
CA ALA A 866 -4.24 -4.56 42.95
C ALA A 866 -4.81 -3.97 41.64
N GLU A 867 -6.10 -4.15 41.35
CA GLU A 867 -6.79 -3.55 40.20
C GLU A 867 -6.76 -2.01 40.27
N TYR A 868 -7.04 -1.44 41.44
CA TYR A 868 -6.98 0.01 41.66
C TYR A 868 -5.53 0.53 41.66
N ALA A 869 -4.55 -0.28 42.06
CA ALA A 869 -3.13 0.08 41.92
C ALA A 869 -2.69 0.08 40.44
N ALA A 870 -3.18 -0.84 39.61
CA ALA A 870 -2.95 -0.84 38.17
C ALA A 870 -3.66 0.35 37.50
N ALA A 871 -4.93 0.60 37.81
CA ALA A 871 -5.72 1.72 37.30
C ALA A 871 -5.04 3.08 37.56
N ARG A 872 -4.49 3.31 38.77
CA ARG A 872 -3.76 4.56 39.09
C ARG A 872 -2.41 4.71 38.39
N GLN A 873 -1.86 3.62 37.84
CA GLN A 873 -0.59 3.67 37.11
C GLN A 873 -0.79 3.73 35.59
N ALA A 874 -1.97 3.42 35.07
CA ALA A 874 -2.33 3.62 33.66
C ALA A 874 -2.56 5.12 33.37
N ASP A 875 -2.45 5.52 32.10
CA ASP A 875 -2.90 6.85 31.67
C ASP A 875 -4.41 6.86 31.44
N VAL A 876 -4.93 5.75 30.89
CA VAL A 876 -6.34 5.53 30.64
C VAL A 876 -6.75 4.14 31.11
N VAL A 877 -7.93 4.08 31.74
CA VAL A 877 -8.63 2.80 31.98
C VAL A 877 -9.82 2.71 31.03
N LEU A 878 -9.81 1.66 30.23
CA LEU A 878 -10.90 1.29 29.35
C LEU A 878 -11.75 0.22 30.05
N THR A 879 -13.07 0.34 29.98
CA THR A 879 -14.01 -0.75 30.30
C THR A 879 -15.13 -0.78 29.25
N HIS A 880 -15.82 -1.90 29.16
CA HIS A 880 -17.01 -2.05 28.32
C HIS A 880 -18.32 -1.77 29.08
N SER A 881 -18.27 -1.74 30.42
CA SER A 881 -19.45 -1.63 31.28
C SER A 881 -19.61 -0.22 31.84
N THR A 882 -20.79 0.38 31.64
CA THR A 882 -21.10 1.71 32.18
C THR A 882 -21.15 1.74 33.71
N VAL A 883 -21.50 0.61 34.33
CA VAL A 883 -21.50 0.44 35.80
C VAL A 883 -20.07 0.30 36.34
N GLU A 884 -19.19 -0.45 35.67
CA GLU A 884 -17.78 -0.53 36.06
C GLU A 884 -17.08 0.82 35.87
N ALA A 885 -17.40 1.55 34.80
CA ALA A 885 -16.90 2.91 34.59
C ALA A 885 -17.32 3.85 35.72
N ALA A 886 -18.59 3.80 36.16
CA ALA A 886 -19.07 4.59 37.29
C ALA A 886 -18.35 4.22 38.61
N ILE A 887 -18.07 2.94 38.83
CA ILE A 887 -17.35 2.46 40.03
C ILE A 887 -15.89 2.89 39.99
N LEU A 888 -15.20 2.74 38.86
CA LEU A 888 -13.82 3.20 38.69
C LEU A 888 -13.68 4.71 38.89
N ARG A 889 -14.56 5.51 38.28
CA ARG A 889 -14.60 6.98 38.46
C ARG A 889 -14.85 7.40 39.91
N ARG A 890 -15.62 6.62 40.68
CA ARG A 890 -15.92 6.87 42.09
C ARG A 890 -14.78 6.45 43.03
N ASP A 891 -14.26 5.24 42.86
CA ASP A 891 -13.33 4.61 43.82
C ASP A 891 -11.85 4.86 43.49
N VAL A 892 -11.55 5.26 42.26
CA VAL A 892 -10.21 5.59 41.77
C VAL A 892 -10.20 7.02 41.18
N PRO A 893 -10.46 8.05 42.01
CA PRO A 893 -10.57 9.43 41.54
C PRO A 893 -9.26 9.91 40.91
N GLY A 894 -9.39 10.67 39.81
CA GLY A 894 -8.27 11.21 39.04
C GLY A 894 -7.77 10.32 37.90
N VAL A 895 -8.32 9.11 37.73
CA VAL A 895 -8.05 8.25 36.56
C VAL A 895 -9.01 8.59 35.43
N GLU A 896 -8.49 8.66 34.20
CA GLU A 896 -9.29 8.82 32.98
C GLU A 896 -9.95 7.49 32.62
N VAL A 897 -11.29 7.44 32.70
CA VAL A 897 -12.07 6.20 32.50
C VAL A 897 -13.01 6.35 31.33
N HIS A 898 -12.82 5.53 30.29
CA HIS A 898 -13.65 5.50 29.09
C HIS A 898 -14.47 4.22 28.98
N ILE A 899 -15.64 4.36 28.36
CA ILE A 899 -16.50 3.23 27.99
C ILE A 899 -16.28 3.02 26.49
N VAL A 900 -15.75 1.85 26.13
CA VAL A 900 -15.52 1.48 24.72
C VAL A 900 -16.17 0.12 24.49
N PRO A 901 -17.21 0.01 23.65
CA PRO A 901 -17.78 -1.27 23.27
C PRO A 901 -16.82 -2.01 22.34
N TRP A 902 -17.10 -3.29 22.08
CA TRP A 902 -16.48 -4.04 21.00
C TRP A 902 -17.51 -4.39 19.93
N GLU A 903 -17.02 -4.73 18.75
CA GLU A 903 -17.82 -4.97 17.56
C GLU A 903 -18.63 -6.28 17.67
N VAL A 904 -19.89 -6.24 17.25
CA VAL A 904 -20.77 -7.41 17.27
C VAL A 904 -21.54 -7.52 15.96
N ALA A 905 -21.28 -8.58 15.21
CA ALA A 905 -21.88 -8.81 13.91
C ALA A 905 -23.42 -8.92 13.98
N VAL A 906 -24.11 -8.15 13.14
CA VAL A 906 -25.58 -8.23 12.99
C VAL A 906 -25.89 -9.14 11.80
N LYS A 907 -26.57 -10.26 12.05
CA LYS A 907 -26.88 -11.24 11.01
C LYS A 907 -27.78 -10.63 9.93
N LYS A 908 -27.39 -10.66 8.65
CA LYS A 908 -28.16 -10.03 7.55
C LYS A 908 -29.62 -10.56 7.48
N ARG A 909 -29.87 -11.87 7.69
CA ARG A 909 -31.22 -12.49 7.75
C ARG A 909 -31.45 -13.36 8.99
N THR A 910 -32.67 -13.34 9.54
CA THR A 910 -33.08 -14.11 10.74
C THR A 910 -34.26 -15.04 10.44
N PRO A 911 -34.24 -16.32 10.87
CA PRO A 911 -35.41 -17.21 10.78
C PRO A 911 -36.68 -16.63 11.42
N ALA A 912 -37.82 -16.91 10.78
CA ALA A 912 -39.15 -16.52 11.25
C ALA A 912 -39.51 -17.15 12.61
N PHE A 913 -40.56 -16.63 13.27
CA PHE A 913 -40.99 -17.11 14.58
C PHE A 913 -41.25 -18.63 14.57
N ASP A 914 -42.15 -19.14 13.74
CA ASP A 914 -42.53 -20.56 13.78
C ASP A 914 -41.40 -21.56 13.44
N ALA A 915 -40.27 -21.08 12.89
CA ALA A 915 -39.10 -21.88 12.54
C ALA A 915 -38.12 -22.14 13.72
N ARG A 916 -38.32 -21.50 14.89
CA ARG A 916 -37.43 -21.63 16.07
C ARG A 916 -38.23 -22.04 17.31
N GLN A 917 -37.65 -22.84 18.21
CA GLN A 917 -38.30 -23.34 19.44
C GLN A 917 -37.28 -23.55 20.57
N GLY A 918 -37.71 -23.43 21.82
CA GLY A 918 -36.87 -23.74 22.99
C GLY A 918 -35.91 -22.63 23.41
N VAL A 919 -35.10 -22.93 24.43
CA VAL A 919 -34.25 -21.99 25.18
C VAL A 919 -32.78 -22.35 25.03
N LEU A 920 -31.91 -21.38 24.74
CA LEU A 920 -30.45 -21.56 24.75
C LEU A 920 -29.78 -20.87 25.95
N PHE A 921 -29.01 -21.61 26.74
CA PHE A 921 -27.99 -21.08 27.63
C PHE A 921 -26.60 -21.34 27.05
N LEU A 922 -25.89 -20.29 26.68
CA LEU A 922 -24.51 -20.33 26.19
C LEU A 922 -23.53 -19.93 27.32
N GLY A 923 -22.35 -20.53 27.40
CA GLY A 923 -21.31 -20.06 28.32
C GLY A 923 -20.00 -20.86 28.28
N ASN A 924 -18.89 -20.21 28.62
CA ASN A 924 -17.65 -20.90 28.95
C ASN A 924 -17.66 -21.27 30.45
N PHE A 925 -17.54 -22.56 30.75
CA PHE A 925 -17.72 -23.11 32.10
C PHE A 925 -16.45 -23.12 32.97
N SER A 926 -15.33 -22.62 32.46
CA SER A 926 -14.19 -22.21 33.31
C SER A 926 -14.54 -21.01 34.22
N HIS A 927 -15.59 -20.26 33.88
CA HIS A 927 -16.10 -19.15 34.68
C HIS A 927 -17.24 -19.60 35.61
N ALA A 928 -17.01 -19.55 36.93
CA ALA A 928 -17.98 -19.94 37.96
C ALA A 928 -19.42 -19.41 37.78
N PRO A 929 -19.68 -18.15 37.36
CA PRO A 929 -21.04 -17.68 37.09
C PRO A 929 -21.84 -18.51 36.10
N ASN A 930 -21.19 -19.12 35.09
CA ASN A 930 -21.91 -19.91 34.08
C ASN A 930 -22.33 -21.28 34.62
N SER A 931 -21.50 -21.91 35.45
CA SER A 931 -21.84 -23.17 36.12
C SER A 931 -22.97 -22.98 37.14
N ASP A 932 -22.90 -21.91 37.93
CA ASP A 932 -23.96 -21.49 38.88
C ASP A 932 -25.31 -21.28 38.17
N ALA A 933 -25.30 -20.50 37.09
CA ALA A 933 -26.49 -20.19 36.31
C ALA A 933 -27.06 -21.40 35.57
N ALA A 934 -26.23 -22.33 35.09
CA ALA A 934 -26.70 -23.57 34.47
C ALA A 934 -27.42 -24.48 35.47
N SER A 935 -26.83 -24.70 36.67
CA SER A 935 -27.50 -25.43 37.75
C SER A 935 -28.82 -24.78 38.14
N TRP A 936 -28.84 -23.46 38.38
CA TRP A 936 -30.06 -22.74 38.75
C TRP A 936 -31.15 -22.81 37.67
N LEU A 937 -30.76 -22.71 36.39
CA LEU A 937 -31.65 -22.89 35.24
C LEU A 937 -32.31 -24.27 35.23
N THR A 938 -31.53 -25.34 35.47
CA THR A 938 -32.04 -26.72 35.40
C THR A 938 -32.77 -27.19 36.65
N GLU A 939 -32.36 -26.72 37.83
CA GLU A 939 -32.86 -27.19 39.13
C GLU A 939 -34.09 -26.42 39.61
N GLU A 940 -34.22 -25.13 39.25
CA GLU A 940 -35.31 -24.26 39.71
C GLU A 940 -36.14 -23.67 38.56
N ILE A 941 -35.51 -23.04 37.54
CA ILE A 941 -36.24 -22.26 36.53
C ILE A 941 -37.01 -23.15 35.54
N MET A 942 -36.34 -24.06 34.84
CA MET A 942 -36.99 -24.93 33.85
C MET A 942 -38.08 -25.85 34.46
N PRO A 943 -37.94 -26.39 35.69
CA PRO A 943 -39.04 -27.05 36.39
C PRO A 943 -40.29 -26.19 36.63
N LEU A 944 -40.17 -24.85 36.66
CA LEU A 944 -41.32 -23.95 36.70
C LEU A 944 -41.90 -23.69 35.32
N VAL A 945 -41.06 -23.62 34.27
CA VAL A 945 -41.51 -23.55 32.86
C VAL A 945 -42.33 -24.79 32.49
N TRP A 946 -41.82 -25.99 32.76
CA TRP A 946 -42.47 -27.26 32.37
C TRP A 946 -43.79 -27.55 33.09
N ARG A 947 -44.10 -26.87 34.21
CA ARG A 947 -45.43 -26.91 34.84
C ARG A 947 -46.51 -26.25 33.95
N GLN A 948 -46.12 -25.36 33.06
CA GLN A 948 -47.00 -24.62 32.15
C GLN A 948 -46.83 -25.09 30.70
N ARG A 949 -45.57 -25.33 30.28
CA ARG A 949 -45.16 -25.66 28.91
C ARG A 949 -44.11 -26.77 28.90
N PRO A 950 -44.52 -28.05 29.01
CA PRO A 950 -43.60 -29.20 29.03
C PRO A 950 -42.93 -29.48 27.67
N ASP A 951 -43.36 -28.80 26.61
CA ASP A 951 -42.83 -28.86 25.24
C ASP A 951 -41.59 -27.97 25.02
N ILE A 952 -41.28 -27.05 25.93
CA ILE A 952 -40.12 -26.17 25.81
C ILE A 952 -38.84 -26.90 26.22
N HIS A 953 -38.03 -27.27 25.23
CA HIS A 953 -36.70 -27.84 25.44
C HIS A 953 -35.65 -26.77 25.80
N CYS A 954 -34.66 -27.15 26.60
CA CYS A 954 -33.51 -26.32 26.95
C CYS A 954 -32.23 -26.90 26.32
N VAL A 955 -31.36 -26.03 25.80
CA VAL A 955 -30.03 -26.36 25.30
C VAL A 955 -29.00 -25.62 26.14
N ILE A 956 -28.02 -26.34 26.68
CA ILE A 956 -26.88 -25.81 27.42
C ILE A 956 -25.64 -26.03 26.56
N ALA A 957 -24.98 -24.96 26.12
CA ALA A 957 -23.89 -25.03 25.15
C ALA A 957 -22.61 -24.32 25.64
N GLY A 958 -21.43 -24.88 25.30
CA GLY A 958 -20.16 -24.17 25.38
C GLY A 958 -18.95 -24.94 25.92
N ALA A 959 -17.81 -24.27 25.94
CA ALA A 959 -16.50 -24.85 26.24
C ALA A 959 -16.26 -25.07 27.75
N ASP A 960 -15.23 -25.88 28.06
CA ASP A 960 -14.71 -26.12 29.41
C ASP A 960 -15.72 -26.71 30.42
N MET A 961 -16.77 -27.38 29.95
CA MET A 961 -17.79 -28.02 30.80
C MET A 961 -17.20 -29.04 31.77
N PRO A 962 -17.31 -28.81 33.10
CA PRO A 962 -16.97 -29.81 34.10
C PRO A 962 -18.05 -30.90 34.14
N GLU A 963 -17.69 -32.06 34.71
CA GLU A 963 -18.53 -33.26 34.69
C GLU A 963 -19.91 -33.04 35.35
N GLN A 964 -19.98 -32.21 36.39
CA GLN A 964 -21.24 -31.83 37.06
C GLN A 964 -22.25 -31.18 36.10
N ILE A 965 -21.78 -30.37 35.14
CA ILE A 965 -22.63 -29.71 34.13
C ILE A 965 -23.04 -30.70 33.03
N ARG A 966 -22.15 -31.62 32.65
CA ARG A 966 -22.47 -32.70 31.68
C ARG A 966 -23.57 -33.63 32.21
N GLN A 967 -23.61 -33.83 33.53
CA GLN A 967 -24.62 -34.63 34.22
C GLN A 967 -26.00 -33.96 34.33
N LEU A 968 -26.14 -32.69 33.92
CA LEU A 968 -27.45 -32.02 33.80
C LEU A 968 -28.26 -32.47 32.56
N ALA A 969 -27.66 -33.29 31.68
CA ALA A 969 -28.32 -33.81 30.49
C ALA A 969 -29.56 -34.68 30.85
N ALA A 970 -30.70 -34.35 30.26
CA ALA A 970 -32.00 -34.98 30.52
C ALA A 970 -32.85 -34.99 29.24
N PRO A 971 -33.97 -35.73 29.16
CA PRO A 971 -34.82 -35.77 27.95
C PRO A 971 -35.32 -34.39 27.45
N SER A 972 -35.40 -33.40 28.34
CA SER A 972 -35.78 -32.01 28.03
C SER A 972 -34.60 -31.00 28.14
N ILE A 973 -33.38 -31.46 28.45
CA ILE A 973 -32.15 -30.66 28.54
C ILE A 973 -31.05 -31.30 27.68
N GLU A 974 -30.77 -30.69 26.54
CA GLU A 974 -29.62 -31.04 25.71
C GLU A 974 -28.36 -30.33 26.24
N VAL A 975 -27.26 -31.07 26.43
CA VAL A 975 -25.96 -30.49 26.83
C VAL A 975 -24.95 -30.69 25.71
N ILE A 976 -24.57 -29.60 25.05
CA ILE A 976 -23.65 -29.55 23.93
C ILE A 976 -22.32 -28.96 24.42
N GLY A 977 -21.19 -29.60 24.10
CA GLY A 977 -19.86 -29.13 24.51
C GLY A 977 -19.41 -27.86 23.79
N HIS A 978 -18.12 -27.79 23.42
CA HIS A 978 -17.64 -26.70 22.58
C HIS A 978 -18.36 -26.70 21.21
N VAL A 979 -18.75 -25.51 20.74
CA VAL A 979 -19.53 -25.31 19.51
C VAL A 979 -18.76 -24.33 18.61
N PRO A 980 -18.28 -24.77 17.42
CA PRO A 980 -17.52 -23.91 16.51
C PRO A 980 -18.33 -22.76 15.89
N ASP A 981 -19.62 -22.98 15.62
CA ASP A 981 -20.55 -21.95 15.11
C ASP A 981 -21.78 -21.85 16.02
N CYS A 982 -21.85 -20.76 16.80
CA CYS A 982 -23.00 -20.46 17.63
C CYS A 982 -24.21 -19.95 16.83
N GLY A 983 -24.02 -19.45 15.61
CA GLY A 983 -25.09 -18.99 14.71
C GLY A 983 -26.08 -20.09 14.37
N ALA A 984 -25.61 -21.31 14.10
CA ALA A 984 -26.44 -22.49 13.89
C ALA A 984 -27.26 -22.93 15.14
N LEU A 985 -26.89 -22.49 16.35
CA LEU A 985 -27.71 -22.67 17.55
C LEU A 985 -28.74 -21.55 17.69
N PHE A 986 -28.33 -20.29 17.52
CA PHE A 986 -29.24 -19.13 17.56
C PHE A 986 -30.35 -19.21 16.50
N ASP A 987 -30.10 -19.84 15.35
CA ASP A 987 -31.15 -20.07 14.34
C ASP A 987 -32.26 -21.00 14.79
N LYS A 988 -32.00 -21.92 15.73
CA LYS A 988 -32.97 -22.96 16.15
C LYS A 988 -33.83 -22.56 17.34
N VAL A 989 -33.37 -21.63 18.19
CA VAL A 989 -34.01 -21.34 19.48
C VAL A 989 -34.96 -20.15 19.46
N ARG A 990 -36.02 -20.20 20.27
CA ARG A 990 -36.98 -19.09 20.43
C ARG A 990 -36.29 -17.90 21.07
N LEU A 991 -35.55 -18.15 22.14
CA LEU A 991 -34.89 -17.16 22.98
C LEU A 991 -33.62 -17.75 23.59
N SER A 992 -32.68 -16.90 24.00
CA SER A 992 -31.58 -17.28 24.88
C SER A 992 -31.88 -16.87 26.32
N ILE A 993 -31.14 -17.43 27.28
CA ILE A 993 -31.24 -17.06 28.69
C ILE A 993 -29.87 -16.80 29.33
N ALA A 994 -29.82 -15.79 30.20
CA ALA A 994 -28.66 -15.44 31.02
C ALA A 994 -29.08 -15.26 32.50
N PRO A 995 -29.34 -16.36 33.24
CA PRO A 995 -29.83 -16.30 34.62
C PRO A 995 -28.66 -16.19 35.60
N LEU A 996 -27.84 -15.13 35.47
CA LEU A 996 -26.62 -14.98 36.27
C LEU A 996 -26.94 -14.40 37.66
N ARG A 997 -26.64 -15.12 38.74
CA ARG A 997 -26.81 -14.62 40.12
C ARG A 997 -25.67 -13.71 40.57
N PHE A 998 -24.48 -13.92 40.03
CA PHE A 998 -23.31 -13.06 40.22
C PHE A 998 -22.51 -12.90 38.92
N GLY A 999 -21.66 -11.87 38.87
CA GLY A 999 -20.86 -11.52 37.70
C GLY A 999 -20.30 -10.11 37.78
N ALA A 1000 -19.54 -9.73 36.75
CA ALA A 1000 -19.07 -8.38 36.46
C ALA A 1000 -18.91 -8.26 34.93
N GLY A 1001 -18.51 -7.10 34.41
CA GLY A 1001 -18.34 -6.85 32.98
C GLY A 1001 -19.62 -6.93 32.14
N VAL A 1002 -19.45 -6.76 30.82
CA VAL A 1002 -20.47 -6.99 29.78
C VAL A 1002 -20.45 -8.46 29.33
N LYS A 1003 -21.61 -9.02 28.96
CA LYS A 1003 -21.78 -10.45 28.69
C LYS A 1003 -21.95 -10.65 27.18
N GLY A 1004 -20.88 -10.98 26.47
CA GLY A 1004 -20.88 -11.14 25.00
C GLY A 1004 -22.04 -11.99 24.49
N LYS A 1005 -22.31 -13.14 25.14
CA LYS A 1005 -23.44 -14.03 24.80
C LYS A 1005 -24.82 -13.37 24.70
N ILE A 1006 -25.03 -12.24 25.38
CA ILE A 1006 -26.27 -11.44 25.26
C ILE A 1006 -26.22 -10.63 23.96
N LEU A 1007 -25.12 -9.92 23.71
CA LEU A 1007 -24.89 -9.16 22.48
C LEU A 1007 -24.94 -10.07 21.24
N ASP A 1008 -24.27 -11.22 21.28
CA ASP A 1008 -24.26 -12.23 20.20
C ASP A 1008 -25.69 -12.71 19.89
N SER A 1009 -26.50 -12.94 20.94
CA SER A 1009 -27.92 -13.29 20.81
C SER A 1009 -28.72 -12.18 20.13
N LEU A 1010 -28.50 -10.91 20.50
CA LEU A 1010 -29.20 -9.77 19.88
C LEU A 1010 -28.77 -9.56 18.42
N GLY A 1011 -27.49 -9.70 18.10
CA GLY A 1011 -26.95 -9.64 16.73
C GLY A 1011 -27.51 -10.75 15.83
N ALA A 1012 -27.67 -11.97 16.37
CA ALA A 1012 -28.34 -13.10 15.72
C ALA A 1012 -29.88 -12.99 15.67
N GLY A 1013 -30.45 -11.89 16.18
CA GLY A 1013 -31.89 -11.65 16.22
C GLY A 1013 -32.65 -12.66 17.09
N VAL A 1014 -32.09 -12.99 18.26
CA VAL A 1014 -32.69 -13.85 19.29
C VAL A 1014 -32.82 -13.05 20.59
N PRO A 1015 -34.03 -12.80 21.10
CA PRO A 1015 -34.21 -12.13 22.39
C PRO A 1015 -33.56 -12.92 23.53
N CYS A 1016 -33.03 -12.22 24.53
CA CYS A 1016 -32.41 -12.84 25.70
C CYS A 1016 -33.21 -12.52 26.96
N VAL A 1017 -33.65 -13.55 27.70
CA VAL A 1017 -34.22 -13.43 29.05
C VAL A 1017 -33.07 -13.38 30.05
N MET A 1018 -33.04 -12.43 30.98
CA MET A 1018 -31.84 -12.20 31.80
C MET A 1018 -32.13 -11.72 33.22
N THR A 1019 -31.17 -11.87 34.12
CA THR A 1019 -31.19 -11.19 35.43
C THR A 1019 -30.72 -9.73 35.31
N PRO A 1020 -31.04 -8.85 36.27
CA PRO A 1020 -30.43 -7.51 36.32
C PRO A 1020 -28.89 -7.55 36.36
N ILE A 1021 -28.31 -8.55 37.05
CA ILE A 1021 -26.86 -8.79 37.09
C ILE A 1021 -26.30 -9.16 35.70
N ALA A 1022 -27.08 -9.86 34.87
CA ALA A 1022 -26.73 -10.16 33.50
C ALA A 1022 -26.86 -8.91 32.59
N ALA A 1023 -27.96 -8.17 32.71
CA ALA A 1023 -28.23 -6.92 31.98
C ALA A 1023 -27.26 -5.75 32.32
N GLU A 1024 -26.64 -5.79 33.50
CA GLU A 1024 -25.79 -4.75 34.05
C GLU A 1024 -24.67 -4.32 33.07
N GLY A 1025 -24.56 -3.00 32.86
CA GLY A 1025 -23.45 -2.36 32.15
C GLY A 1025 -23.62 -2.13 30.65
N MET A 1026 -24.67 -2.67 30.02
CA MET A 1026 -24.87 -2.63 28.56
C MET A 1026 -25.76 -1.50 28.04
N GLU A 1027 -26.46 -0.75 28.92
CA GLU A 1027 -27.40 0.32 28.52
C GLU A 1027 -28.43 -0.12 27.45
N LEU A 1028 -29.00 -1.33 27.64
CA LEU A 1028 -30.00 -1.92 26.75
C LEU A 1028 -31.22 -1.00 26.56
N PRO A 1029 -31.90 -1.05 25.39
CA PRO A 1029 -33.15 -0.33 25.16
C PRO A 1029 -34.20 -0.64 26.22
N ARG A 1030 -35.09 0.33 26.49
CA ARG A 1030 -36.17 0.18 27.49
C ARG A 1030 -37.06 -1.04 27.25
N ASP A 1031 -37.17 -1.49 26.01
CA ASP A 1031 -37.87 -2.72 25.63
C ASP A 1031 -37.40 -3.96 26.40
N PHE A 1032 -36.11 -4.04 26.78
CA PHE A 1032 -35.54 -5.19 27.50
C PHE A 1032 -35.83 -5.19 29.01
N ILE A 1033 -36.49 -4.16 29.55
CA ILE A 1033 -37.04 -4.21 30.92
C ILE A 1033 -38.03 -5.38 31.03
N ASP A 1034 -38.86 -5.58 30.01
CA ASP A 1034 -39.82 -6.68 29.92
C ASP A 1034 -39.16 -8.07 29.70
N ALA A 1035 -37.84 -8.13 29.53
CA ALA A 1035 -37.05 -9.35 29.39
C ALA A 1035 -36.14 -9.64 30.60
N THR A 1036 -36.28 -8.84 31.68
CA THR A 1036 -35.41 -8.91 32.86
C THR A 1036 -36.15 -9.38 34.12
N GLY A 1037 -35.63 -10.37 34.85
CA GLY A 1037 -36.25 -10.91 36.07
C GLY A 1037 -35.25 -11.35 37.15
N GLU A 1038 -35.60 -11.13 38.43
CA GLU A 1038 -34.70 -11.45 39.58
C GLU A 1038 -34.88 -12.86 40.16
N THR A 1039 -36.09 -13.44 40.11
CA THR A 1039 -36.40 -14.74 40.71
C THR A 1039 -36.63 -15.83 39.67
N ALA A 1040 -36.58 -17.09 40.10
CA ALA A 1040 -36.83 -18.23 39.21
C ALA A 1040 -38.25 -18.20 38.61
N GLU A 1041 -39.26 -17.77 39.38
CA GLU A 1041 -40.63 -17.60 38.92
C GLU A 1041 -40.75 -16.49 37.86
N ALA A 1042 -40.09 -15.35 38.08
CA ALA A 1042 -40.08 -14.25 37.13
C ALA A 1042 -39.43 -14.68 35.80
N LEU A 1043 -38.25 -15.30 35.86
CA LEU A 1043 -37.54 -15.79 34.67
C LEU A 1043 -38.35 -16.89 33.94
N ALA A 1044 -38.97 -17.82 34.67
CA ALA A 1044 -39.83 -18.84 34.08
C ALA A 1044 -41.07 -18.27 33.39
N ALA A 1045 -41.71 -17.25 33.97
CA ALA A 1045 -42.84 -16.55 33.36
C ALA A 1045 -42.42 -15.82 32.07
N LEU A 1046 -41.25 -15.16 32.05
CA LEU A 1046 -40.71 -14.51 30.86
C LEU A 1046 -40.40 -15.49 29.73
N ILE A 1047 -39.84 -16.68 30.05
CA ILE A 1047 -39.62 -17.75 29.06
C ILE A 1047 -40.93 -18.16 28.41
N VAL A 1048 -41.98 -18.43 29.21
CA VAL A 1048 -43.31 -18.84 28.69
C VAL A 1048 -43.92 -17.73 27.84
N ASN A 1049 -43.97 -16.49 28.35
CA ASN A 1049 -44.55 -15.35 27.64
C ASN A 1049 -43.90 -15.13 26.26
N LEU A 1050 -42.57 -15.23 26.15
CA LEU A 1050 -41.86 -15.05 24.87
C LEU A 1050 -41.98 -16.25 23.91
N HIS A 1051 -42.49 -17.41 24.37
CA HIS A 1051 -42.90 -18.51 23.49
C HIS A 1051 -44.33 -18.34 22.97
N ASP A 1052 -45.18 -17.60 23.68
CA ASP A 1052 -46.61 -17.41 23.36
C ASP A 1052 -46.94 -16.06 22.69
N ASP A 1053 -46.14 -15.01 22.91
CA ASP A 1053 -46.33 -13.69 22.30
C ASP A 1053 -45.29 -13.40 21.20
N SER A 1054 -45.67 -13.69 19.95
CA SER A 1054 -44.86 -13.38 18.76
C SER A 1054 -44.71 -11.87 18.48
N THR A 1055 -45.59 -11.02 19.01
CA THR A 1055 -45.53 -9.56 18.81
C THR A 1055 -44.47 -8.94 19.71
N THR A 1056 -44.45 -9.30 21.00
CA THR A 1056 -43.38 -8.90 21.92
C THR A 1056 -42.04 -9.50 21.50
N HIS A 1057 -42.02 -10.75 21.03
CA HIS A 1057 -40.81 -11.36 20.45
C HIS A 1057 -40.24 -10.53 19.29
N ALA A 1058 -41.06 -10.21 18.28
CA ALA A 1058 -40.63 -9.42 17.13
C ALA A 1058 -40.17 -7.99 17.50
N ARG A 1059 -40.82 -7.36 18.50
CA ARG A 1059 -40.37 -6.07 19.06
C ARG A 1059 -38.96 -6.17 19.62
N LEU A 1060 -38.68 -7.17 20.48
CA LEU A 1060 -37.36 -7.38 21.06
C LEU A 1060 -36.29 -7.72 20.01
N VAL A 1061 -36.62 -8.48 18.97
CA VAL A 1061 -35.70 -8.75 17.85
C VAL A 1061 -35.29 -7.46 17.15
N ARG A 1062 -36.25 -6.59 16.79
CA ARG A 1062 -35.94 -5.30 16.14
C ARG A 1062 -35.14 -4.38 17.07
N ALA A 1063 -35.57 -4.21 18.32
CA ALA A 1063 -34.90 -3.36 19.30
C ALA A 1063 -33.46 -3.82 19.57
N GLY A 1064 -33.23 -5.13 19.70
CA GLY A 1064 -31.90 -5.71 19.90
C GLY A 1064 -30.98 -5.50 18.70
N ARG A 1065 -31.45 -5.77 17.49
CA ARG A 1065 -30.65 -5.59 16.26
C ARG A 1065 -30.28 -4.13 16.03
N ARG A 1066 -31.23 -3.21 16.23
CA ARG A 1066 -30.98 -1.76 16.14
C ARG A 1066 -29.94 -1.32 17.18
N PHE A 1067 -30.09 -1.74 18.44
CA PHE A 1067 -29.12 -1.46 19.49
C PHE A 1067 -27.69 -1.91 19.14
N ILE A 1068 -27.52 -3.10 18.54
CA ILE A 1068 -26.20 -3.56 18.11
C ILE A 1068 -25.64 -2.65 17.01
N ARG A 1069 -26.41 -2.30 15.97
CA ARG A 1069 -25.96 -1.34 14.93
C ARG A 1069 -25.61 0.04 15.51
N GLU A 1070 -26.41 0.54 16.45
CA GLU A 1070 -26.20 1.87 17.03
C GLU A 1070 -25.00 1.95 17.99
N ARG A 1071 -24.64 0.85 18.68
CA ARG A 1071 -23.69 0.86 19.82
C ARG A 1071 -22.47 -0.03 19.65
N HIS A 1072 -22.52 -1.03 18.77
CA HIS A 1072 -21.48 -2.06 18.59
C HIS A 1072 -21.00 -2.13 17.13
N ASP A 1073 -21.14 -1.02 16.41
CA ASP A 1073 -20.60 -0.79 15.07
C ASP A 1073 -19.09 -0.45 15.10
N HIS A 1074 -18.38 -0.82 14.03
CA HIS A 1074 -16.94 -0.69 13.88
C HIS A 1074 -16.46 0.77 13.89
N ALA A 1075 -17.12 1.67 13.14
CA ALA A 1075 -16.71 3.08 13.04
C ALA A 1075 -16.79 3.79 14.40
N ARG A 1076 -17.81 3.48 15.21
CA ARG A 1076 -17.95 4.05 16.57
C ARG A 1076 -16.82 3.61 17.52
N ILE A 1077 -16.26 2.43 17.31
CA ILE A 1077 -15.16 1.87 18.10
C ILE A 1077 -13.84 2.53 17.70
N ILE A 1078 -13.63 2.76 16.40
CA ILE A 1078 -12.55 3.62 15.87
C ILE A 1078 -12.61 5.00 16.53
N ASP A 1079 -13.75 5.69 16.47
CA ASP A 1079 -13.94 7.01 17.08
C ASP A 1079 -13.69 7.06 18.60
N ALA A 1080 -14.12 6.00 19.31
CA ALA A 1080 -13.90 5.89 20.75
C ALA A 1080 -12.40 5.72 21.08
N LEU A 1081 -11.70 4.84 20.37
CA LEU A 1081 -10.27 4.62 20.55
C LEU A 1081 -9.42 5.79 20.04
N GLY A 1082 -9.84 6.47 18.97
CA GLY A 1082 -9.18 7.64 18.40
C GLY A 1082 -9.11 8.80 19.39
N ARG A 1083 -10.22 9.06 20.10
CA ARG A 1083 -10.26 10.05 21.20
C ARG A 1083 -9.35 9.67 22.37
N ILE A 1084 -9.24 8.38 22.70
CA ILE A 1084 -8.38 7.87 23.77
C ILE A 1084 -6.89 7.95 23.38
N ALA A 1085 -6.56 7.64 22.14
CA ALA A 1085 -5.20 7.60 21.61
C ALA A 1085 -4.65 9.01 21.33
N GLY A 1086 -5.47 9.88 20.72
CA GLY A 1086 -5.07 11.20 20.20
C GLY A 1086 -4.77 12.28 21.26
N ASP A 1087 -5.25 12.12 22.50
CA ASP A 1087 -5.12 13.12 23.59
C ASP A 1087 -3.68 13.26 24.18
N THR A 1088 -2.65 12.91 23.41
CA THR A 1088 -1.23 13.18 23.73
C THR A 1088 -0.60 14.31 22.91
N ARG A 1089 -1.11 14.62 21.70
CA ARG A 1089 -0.53 15.70 20.86
C ARG A 1089 -0.95 17.09 21.35
N VAL A 1090 -2.23 17.31 21.66
CA VAL A 1090 -2.78 18.61 22.09
C VAL A 1090 -2.16 19.12 23.40
N LYS A 1091 -1.96 18.23 24.39
CA LYS A 1091 -1.37 18.60 25.69
C LYS A 1091 0.16 18.79 25.67
N ARG A 1092 0.87 18.25 24.66
CA ARG A 1092 2.35 18.42 24.53
C ARG A 1092 2.77 19.70 23.80
N GLN A 1093 1.87 20.39 23.10
CA GLN A 1093 2.14 21.70 22.48
C GLN A 1093 1.78 22.90 23.40
N ALA A 1094 1.20 22.64 24.58
CA ALA A 1094 0.74 23.66 25.53
C ALA A 1094 1.60 23.77 26.82
N GLY A 1095 2.84 23.26 26.80
CA GLY A 1095 3.76 23.21 27.95
C GLY A 1095 5.16 23.71 27.65
#